data_AF-A0A960LHF3-F1
#
_entry.id   AF-A0A960LHF3-F1
#
_cell.length_a   1.000
_cell.length_b   1.000
_cell.length_c   1.000
_cell.angle_alpha   90.00
_cell.angle_beta   90.00
_cell.angle_gamma   90.00
#
_symmetry.space_group_name_H-M   'P 1'
#
loop_
_entity.id
_entity.type
_entity.pdbx_description
1 polymer ?
#
loop_
_entity_poly.entity_id
_entity_poly.type
_entity_poly.pdbx_seq_one_letter_code
_entity_poly.pdbx_strand_id
1 'polypeptide(L)'
;MKTAILLLLLAAGQLFAVPQLVNYQGSLTATDGSPIDSTLSMTIRLYDAATNGTVLWTEVHPTVQVSSGLFHVMLGSLTPLGDLFASPRWIGISIGEDGEMTPREQIVTVAHAYRVGTVDGASGGTITGFVKVTEKVSVGSLHSVGGSNSLVVGLGNGTTASNTFSSGTGNSVQGANGSITGGSDNSLSGLSSTIGGGEENHLDADYASIVGGQVNEVYGSHGIVGGGTANYVEGSHAAILGGYSNDATANYTSVVGGYSNEATGTGSSVGGGGFNRARGGYSTIAGGGGATAADSNYATQAFSTIGGGTKNTSDGYSSVVSGGRENTAHGLYSTVSGGRLNIADSTFATIGGGYNNKAFHYASTVGGGYDNVADTSFSVIGGGYSHTASGYATTIAGGYNNNAQLSYSSVGGGYGQDASGYASTVAGGYSNSASGIYSSVSGGTLNDAAGGEATVGGGYSNSAADCCAVVGGGRNNLAEGRMSVVAGGGGYTSDYGNRAMTDWATIAGGRQNLAEGAFSFIGAGEGNRASGTSTVVCGGKDNSALFAYCTVGGGDSNRIANNRLASTISGGKYNSIRGDYSVIAGGGGYWPQDSNYVSGNYSVVPGGTRNYVEGDYSFAAGRRAHTIDDGCFLWADANDDDLETWRNNQFLVRCSGGAVFFSDAAMTTGVELVPGGGFWAGSSDSTLKTNIRMADSRAILEKLTSLPIKEWRYKAEDPASNHIGPMAQDFYAAFGYGINNTKISTIDPDGIALAAIQELAKQNAELRAEIDALKEKIK
;
A
#
# COMPACT_ATOMS: atom_id res chain seq x y z
N MET A 1 83.36 -28.71 -29.96
CA MET A 1 83.33 -28.94 -31.42
C MET A 1 82.27 -28.01 -32.00
N LYS A 2 82.57 -27.16 -33.00
CA LYS A 2 81.70 -26.07 -33.53
C LYS A 2 81.41 -24.99 -32.46
N THR A 3 82.23 -23.96 -32.24
CA THR A 3 82.82 -22.95 -33.15
C THR A 3 81.78 -22.05 -33.84
N ALA A 4 81.61 -20.84 -33.32
CA ALA A 4 81.13 -19.67 -34.03
C ALA A 4 81.90 -18.46 -33.48
N ILE A 5 82.79 -17.89 -34.29
CA ILE A 5 83.64 -16.74 -33.98
C ILE A 5 83.05 -15.54 -34.70
N LEU A 6 82.93 -14.38 -34.04
CA LEU A 6 82.66 -13.12 -34.74
C LEU A 6 83.43 -11.93 -34.16
N LEU A 7 84.71 -11.88 -34.57
CA LEU A 7 85.53 -10.70 -34.84
C LEU A 7 85.15 -9.35 -34.17
N LEU A 8 85.98 -8.93 -33.22
CA LEU A 8 86.27 -7.51 -33.04
C LEU A 8 87.18 -7.03 -34.20
N LEU A 9 86.77 -5.98 -34.90
CA LEU A 9 87.57 -5.31 -35.92
C LEU A 9 87.86 -3.87 -35.46
N LEU A 10 88.99 -3.66 -34.78
CA LEU A 10 89.55 -2.31 -34.62
C LEU A 10 90.18 -1.87 -35.95
N ALA A 11 89.40 -1.17 -36.77
CA ALA A 11 89.91 -0.48 -37.95
C ALA A 11 90.53 0.87 -37.53
N ALA A 12 91.83 0.87 -37.26
CA ALA A 12 92.61 2.11 -37.15
C ALA A 12 92.78 2.71 -38.55
N GLY A 13 91.85 3.59 -38.95
CA GLY A 13 91.94 4.31 -40.20
C GLY A 13 93.08 5.31 -40.17
N GLN A 14 94.17 5.04 -40.90
CA GLN A 14 95.16 6.07 -41.20
C GLN A 14 94.54 7.12 -42.12
N LEU A 15 94.51 8.36 -41.65
CA LEU A 15 94.15 9.52 -42.46
C LEU A 15 95.21 9.70 -43.55
N PHE A 16 94.83 9.49 -44.81
CA PHE A 16 95.62 9.96 -45.94
C PHE A 16 95.59 11.49 -45.94
N ALA A 17 96.75 12.11 -45.66
CA ALA A 17 96.89 13.56 -45.78
C ALA A 17 96.64 13.97 -47.24
N VAL A 18 95.88 15.05 -47.45
CA VAL A 18 95.72 15.66 -48.77
C VAL A 18 97.11 16.12 -49.25
N PRO A 19 97.58 15.71 -50.45
CA PRO A 19 98.89 16.12 -50.93
C PRO A 19 98.97 17.65 -51.05
N GLN A 20 99.85 18.26 -50.25
CA GLN A 20 100.12 19.71 -50.30
C GLN A 20 101.06 20.05 -51.47
N LEU A 21 100.68 19.63 -52.68
CA LEU A 21 101.43 19.82 -53.91
C LEU A 21 100.67 20.75 -54.85
N VAL A 22 101.35 21.75 -55.40
CA VAL A 22 100.79 22.66 -56.42
C VAL A 22 101.43 22.34 -57.76
N ASN A 23 100.60 22.00 -58.76
CA ASN A 23 101.08 21.77 -60.12
C ASN A 23 101.37 23.12 -60.81
N TYR A 24 102.57 23.29 -61.37
CA TYR A 24 102.95 24.47 -62.15
C TYR A 24 103.58 24.02 -63.48
N GLN A 25 103.22 24.71 -64.57
CA GLN A 25 103.67 24.39 -65.92
C GLN A 25 104.00 25.67 -66.68
N GLY A 26 104.94 25.60 -67.62
CA GLY A 26 105.35 26.76 -68.41
C GLY A 26 106.01 26.35 -69.73
N SER A 27 106.39 27.35 -70.52
CA SER A 27 107.11 27.17 -71.79
C SER A 27 108.43 27.95 -71.76
N LEU A 28 109.51 27.27 -72.12
CA LEU A 28 110.85 27.82 -72.29
C LEU A 28 111.24 27.87 -73.77
N THR A 29 111.75 29.02 -74.19
CA THR A 29 112.38 29.22 -75.51
C THR A 29 113.79 29.75 -75.34
N ALA A 30 114.69 29.42 -76.27
CA ALA A 30 115.98 30.08 -76.38
C ALA A 30 115.80 31.56 -76.79
N THR A 31 116.88 32.34 -76.73
CA THR A 31 116.88 33.78 -77.07
C THR A 31 116.53 34.10 -78.54
N ASP A 32 116.51 33.10 -79.42
CA ASP A 32 116.04 33.21 -80.81
C ASP A 32 114.55 32.84 -80.99
N GLY A 33 113.86 32.47 -79.90
CA GLY A 33 112.46 32.04 -79.89
C GLY A 33 112.24 30.56 -80.20
N SER A 34 113.29 29.77 -80.44
CA SER A 34 113.15 28.32 -80.64
C SER A 34 112.81 27.59 -79.32
N PRO A 35 111.91 26.59 -79.33
CA PRO A 35 111.56 25.84 -78.13
C PRO A 35 112.72 24.96 -77.66
N ILE A 36 112.96 24.93 -76.34
CA ILE A 36 114.05 24.14 -75.74
C ILE A 36 113.59 22.69 -75.56
N ASP A 37 114.43 21.71 -75.95
CA ASP A 37 114.22 20.27 -75.73
C ASP A 37 115.47 19.69 -75.03
N SER A 38 115.51 19.83 -73.70
CA SER A 38 116.65 19.41 -72.86
C SER A 38 116.28 19.26 -71.39
N THR A 39 117.13 18.58 -70.63
CA THR A 39 117.02 18.50 -69.16
C THR A 39 117.73 19.68 -68.51
N LEU A 40 117.02 20.49 -67.73
CA LEU A 40 117.55 21.68 -67.06
C LEU A 40 117.23 21.67 -65.57
N SER A 41 118.11 22.26 -64.75
CA SER A 41 117.81 22.53 -63.34
C SER A 41 117.01 23.82 -63.20
N MET A 42 115.92 23.80 -62.44
CA MET A 42 115.06 24.96 -62.21
C MET A 42 114.97 25.26 -60.72
N THR A 43 115.26 26.50 -60.33
CA THR A 43 115.02 26.99 -58.96
C THR A 43 113.77 27.85 -58.95
N ILE A 44 112.82 27.50 -58.10
CA ILE A 44 111.54 28.19 -57.96
C ILE A 44 111.45 28.81 -56.57
N ARG A 45 111.01 30.07 -56.52
CA ARG A 45 110.88 30.84 -55.28
C ARG A 45 109.51 31.48 -55.18
N LEU A 46 108.98 31.52 -53.96
CA LEU A 46 107.75 32.26 -53.65
C LEU A 46 108.08 33.52 -52.86
N TYR A 47 107.43 34.61 -53.23
CA TYR A 47 107.65 35.96 -52.72
C TYR A 47 106.38 36.59 -52.16
N ASP A 48 106.59 37.52 -51.22
CA ASP A 48 105.56 38.41 -50.65
C ASP A 48 105.18 39.60 -51.56
N ALA A 49 105.94 39.88 -52.62
CA ALA A 49 105.69 40.96 -53.57
C ALA A 49 106.25 40.68 -54.99
N ALA A 50 105.67 41.35 -56.00
CA ALA A 50 106.01 41.18 -57.41
C ALA A 50 107.45 41.60 -57.79
N THR A 51 108.01 42.61 -57.11
CA THR A 51 109.37 43.11 -57.28
C THR A 51 109.95 43.52 -55.92
N ASN A 52 111.24 43.29 -55.71
CA ASN A 52 111.96 43.54 -54.44
C ASN A 52 111.41 42.86 -53.17
N GLY A 53 110.47 41.92 -53.31
CA GLY A 53 109.91 41.14 -52.19
C GLY A 53 110.91 40.15 -51.56
N THR A 54 110.62 39.72 -50.33
CA THR A 54 111.41 38.71 -49.60
C THR A 54 111.08 37.28 -50.06
N VAL A 55 112.09 36.40 -50.08
CA VAL A 55 111.90 34.98 -50.39
C VAL A 55 111.25 34.30 -49.19
N LEU A 56 110.02 33.84 -49.34
CA LEU A 56 109.29 33.10 -48.31
C LEU A 56 109.53 31.59 -48.38
N TRP A 57 109.81 31.07 -49.58
CA TRP A 57 110.02 29.64 -49.83
C TRP A 57 110.85 29.42 -51.09
N THR A 58 111.57 28.30 -51.16
CA THR A 58 112.41 27.92 -52.30
C THR A 58 112.44 26.40 -52.48
N GLU A 59 112.27 25.95 -53.72
CA GLU A 59 112.46 24.57 -54.15
C GLU A 59 113.38 24.54 -55.37
N VAL A 60 114.37 23.65 -55.35
CA VAL A 60 115.32 23.46 -56.45
C VAL A 60 115.04 22.10 -57.07
N HIS A 61 114.54 22.09 -58.30
CA HIS A 61 114.38 20.88 -59.09
C HIS A 61 115.65 20.67 -59.93
N PRO A 62 116.55 19.72 -59.58
CA PRO A 62 117.84 19.58 -60.26
C PRO A 62 117.73 19.03 -61.69
N THR A 63 116.62 18.34 -62.03
CA THR A 63 116.43 17.67 -63.31
C THR A 63 114.98 17.79 -63.79
N VAL A 64 114.62 18.91 -64.40
CA VAL A 64 113.33 19.11 -65.07
C VAL A 64 113.50 18.78 -66.55
N GLN A 65 112.65 17.89 -67.08
CA GLN A 65 112.59 17.63 -68.51
C GLN A 65 111.76 18.74 -69.19
N VAL A 66 112.39 19.48 -70.09
CA VAL A 66 111.72 20.42 -71.00
C VAL A 66 111.65 19.73 -72.36
N SER A 67 110.46 19.57 -72.93
CA SER A 67 110.32 18.97 -74.27
C SER A 67 109.37 19.77 -75.13
N SER A 68 109.79 20.05 -76.36
CA SER A 68 109.17 21.03 -77.27
C SER A 68 108.86 22.36 -76.57
N GLY A 69 109.76 22.81 -75.69
CA GLY A 69 109.63 24.02 -74.88
C GLY A 69 108.81 23.85 -73.60
N LEU A 70 107.94 22.85 -73.49
CA LEU A 70 107.04 22.71 -72.33
C LEU A 70 107.72 21.99 -71.16
N PHE A 71 107.47 22.49 -69.94
CA PHE A 71 107.86 21.83 -68.69
C PHE A 71 106.70 21.84 -67.68
N HIS A 72 106.75 20.90 -66.73
CA HIS A 72 105.87 20.89 -65.56
C HIS A 72 106.63 20.45 -64.32
N VAL A 73 106.20 20.92 -63.14
CA VAL A 73 106.77 20.61 -61.83
C VAL A 73 105.66 20.59 -60.77
N MET A 74 105.87 19.83 -59.70
CA MET A 74 105.01 19.84 -58.53
C MET A 74 105.71 20.58 -57.39
N LEU A 75 105.27 21.80 -57.12
CA LEU A 75 105.79 22.61 -56.00
C LEU A 75 105.39 21.95 -54.68
N GLY A 76 106.30 21.88 -53.72
CA GLY A 76 106.09 21.18 -52.45
C GLY A 76 106.57 19.73 -52.46
N SER A 77 107.13 19.24 -53.57
CA SER A 77 107.55 17.84 -53.73
C SER A 77 108.92 17.55 -53.11
N LEU A 78 109.78 18.56 -53.01
CA LEU A 78 111.11 18.48 -52.41
C LEU A 78 111.23 19.34 -51.14
N THR A 79 110.59 20.51 -51.11
CA THR A 79 110.52 21.41 -49.95
C THR A 79 109.05 21.61 -49.56
N PRO A 80 108.53 21.04 -48.46
CA PRO A 80 107.11 21.18 -48.09
C PRO A 80 106.63 22.64 -48.09
N LEU A 81 105.47 22.91 -48.72
CA LEU A 81 104.95 24.27 -48.89
C LEU A 81 104.43 24.90 -47.58
N GLY A 82 103.86 24.11 -46.66
CA GLY A 82 103.27 24.64 -45.43
C GLY A 82 102.11 25.62 -45.69
N ASP A 83 101.86 26.53 -44.74
CA ASP A 83 100.77 27.50 -44.82
C ASP A 83 101.22 28.86 -45.41
N LEU A 84 101.61 28.84 -46.69
CA LEU A 84 102.08 30.04 -47.38
C LEU A 84 100.97 30.87 -48.02
N PHE A 85 99.79 30.30 -48.31
CA PHE A 85 98.82 30.89 -49.24
C PHE A 85 97.72 31.76 -48.58
N ALA A 86 97.83 32.07 -47.30
CA ALA A 86 96.92 32.98 -46.58
C ALA A 86 96.96 34.46 -47.07
N SER A 87 97.88 34.82 -47.96
CA SER A 87 97.98 36.13 -48.59
C SER A 87 98.54 35.98 -50.02
N PRO A 88 98.41 36.97 -50.92
CA PRO A 88 98.95 36.91 -52.27
C PRO A 88 100.44 36.50 -52.32
N ARG A 89 100.78 35.66 -53.31
CA ARG A 89 102.14 35.16 -53.55
C ARG A 89 102.53 35.32 -55.01
N TRP A 90 103.80 35.64 -55.22
CA TRP A 90 104.40 35.74 -56.56
C TRP A 90 105.47 34.66 -56.74
N ILE A 91 105.49 34.05 -57.92
CA ILE A 91 106.44 33.00 -58.30
C ILE A 91 107.58 33.60 -59.13
N GLY A 92 108.81 33.30 -58.74
CA GLY A 92 110.04 33.61 -59.48
C GLY A 92 110.76 32.32 -59.85
N ILE A 93 111.37 32.29 -61.04
CA ILE A 93 112.01 31.10 -61.62
C ILE A 93 113.40 31.47 -62.15
N SER A 94 114.41 30.69 -61.78
CA SER A 94 115.78 30.73 -62.34
C SER A 94 116.09 29.39 -63.01
N ILE A 95 116.74 29.41 -64.17
CA ILE A 95 117.05 28.21 -64.97
C ILE A 95 118.57 28.07 -65.08
N GLY A 96 119.12 26.95 -64.63
CA GLY A 96 120.58 26.76 -64.61
C GLY A 96 121.30 27.87 -63.84
N GLU A 97 122.19 28.60 -64.53
CA GLU A 97 122.91 29.77 -64.01
C GLU A 97 122.28 31.11 -64.44
N ASP A 98 121.13 31.10 -65.14
CA ASP A 98 120.46 32.31 -65.62
C ASP A 98 119.88 33.14 -64.46
N GLY A 99 119.81 34.46 -64.69
CA GLY A 99 119.11 35.38 -63.80
C GLY A 99 117.62 35.03 -63.64
N GLU A 100 117.05 35.35 -62.48
CA GLU A 100 115.62 35.10 -62.22
C GLU A 100 114.73 35.87 -63.21
N MET A 101 113.77 35.15 -63.81
CA MET A 101 112.87 35.69 -64.82
C MET A 101 111.98 36.81 -64.22
N THR A 102 111.81 37.89 -64.98
CA THR A 102 110.97 39.04 -64.60
C THR A 102 110.06 39.45 -65.75
N PRO A 103 108.83 39.95 -65.48
CA PRO A 103 108.20 40.12 -64.16
C PRO A 103 107.77 38.79 -63.51
N ARG A 104 107.65 38.77 -62.17
CA ARG A 104 107.14 37.61 -61.42
C ARG A 104 105.62 37.48 -61.58
N GLU A 105 105.13 36.27 -61.78
CA GLU A 105 103.71 35.96 -61.93
C GLU A 105 103.02 35.81 -60.57
N GLN A 106 101.74 36.19 -60.44
CA GLN A 106 100.97 36.00 -59.21
C GLN A 106 100.23 34.65 -59.23
N ILE A 107 100.32 33.88 -58.13
CA ILE A 107 99.55 32.65 -57.97
C ILE A 107 98.09 33.00 -57.64
N VAL A 108 97.15 32.40 -58.38
CA VAL A 108 95.69 32.59 -58.24
C VAL A 108 94.95 31.27 -58.09
N THR A 109 93.71 31.32 -57.61
CA THR A 109 92.87 30.13 -57.38
C THR A 109 92.39 29.47 -58.68
N VAL A 110 92.52 28.15 -58.77
CA VAL A 110 91.98 27.37 -59.90
C VAL A 110 90.45 27.27 -59.84
N ALA A 111 89.78 27.17 -60.99
CA ALA A 111 88.33 27.27 -61.13
C ALA A 111 87.53 26.28 -60.24
N HIS A 112 88.04 25.07 -60.02
CA HIS A 112 87.41 24.08 -59.12
C HIS A 112 87.57 24.41 -57.63
N ALA A 113 88.61 25.16 -57.24
CA ALA A 113 88.82 25.61 -55.86
C ALA A 113 88.03 26.89 -55.54
N TYR A 114 87.70 27.71 -56.55
CA TYR A 114 86.95 28.97 -56.38
C TYR A 114 85.55 28.79 -55.73
N ARG A 115 84.98 27.58 -55.78
CA ARG A 115 83.69 27.27 -55.12
C ARG A 115 83.77 27.00 -53.62
N VAL A 116 84.96 26.92 -53.02
CA VAL A 116 85.14 26.65 -51.57
C VAL A 116 85.49 27.97 -50.86
N GLY A 117 84.52 28.89 -50.84
CA GLY A 117 84.73 30.27 -50.37
C GLY A 117 84.91 30.41 -48.86
N THR A 118 84.22 29.60 -48.04
CA THR A 118 84.38 29.50 -46.58
C THR A 118 83.82 28.16 -46.07
N VAL A 119 84.32 27.71 -44.89
CA VAL A 119 83.55 26.88 -43.95
C VAL A 119 83.25 27.66 -42.65
N ASP A 120 83.61 28.95 -42.60
CA ASP A 120 83.05 29.92 -41.64
C ASP A 120 81.60 30.26 -41.99
N GLY A 121 80.77 29.27 -41.68
CA GLY A 121 79.31 29.26 -41.56
C GLY A 121 78.88 28.09 -40.65
N ALA A 122 79.81 27.53 -39.87
CA ALA A 122 79.66 26.27 -39.14
C ALA A 122 78.87 26.41 -37.81
N SER A 123 77.70 27.05 -37.86
CA SER A 123 76.56 26.57 -37.08
C SER A 123 75.89 25.46 -37.89
N GLY A 124 75.82 24.24 -37.35
CA GLY A 124 75.49 23.05 -38.14
C GLY A 124 76.63 22.02 -38.24
N GLY A 125 77.69 22.18 -37.43
CA GLY A 125 78.61 21.08 -37.15
C GLY A 125 77.89 19.95 -36.39
N THR A 126 77.40 18.95 -37.13
CA THR A 126 77.07 17.62 -36.58
C THR A 126 78.10 16.61 -37.07
N ILE A 127 78.50 15.73 -36.16
CA ILE A 127 79.58 14.74 -36.32
C ILE A 127 79.14 13.60 -37.24
N THR A 128 80.08 13.07 -38.02
CA THR A 128 79.83 11.99 -38.98
C THR A 128 80.00 10.60 -38.37
N GLY A 129 78.93 10.16 -37.68
CA GLY A 129 78.46 8.77 -37.61
C GLY A 129 76.99 8.76 -38.06
N PHE A 130 76.44 7.65 -38.56
CA PHE A 130 75.15 7.65 -39.30
C PHE A 130 74.00 8.39 -38.56
N VAL A 131 73.10 9.12 -39.24
CA VAL A 131 72.20 8.64 -40.31
C VAL A 131 71.75 9.76 -41.27
N LYS A 132 71.37 9.39 -42.50
CA LYS A 132 70.68 10.22 -43.51
C LYS A 132 69.17 9.93 -43.51
N VAL A 133 68.32 10.96 -43.41
CA VAL A 133 66.85 10.88 -43.58
C VAL A 133 66.47 11.68 -44.83
N THR A 134 65.57 11.15 -45.67
CA THR A 134 65.23 11.76 -46.98
C THR A 134 63.78 12.25 -47.10
N GLU A 135 63.04 12.37 -45.99
CA GLU A 135 61.67 12.96 -46.00
C GLU A 135 61.43 14.12 -45.02
N LYS A 136 61.56 14.01 -43.67
CA LYS A 136 61.32 15.20 -42.81
C LYS A 136 62.21 15.49 -41.59
N VAL A 137 62.17 16.79 -41.28
CA VAL A 137 63.03 17.77 -40.56
C VAL A 137 62.09 18.99 -40.28
N SER A 138 62.27 19.92 -39.32
CA SER A 138 63.43 20.39 -38.52
C SER A 138 63.03 20.75 -37.06
N VAL A 139 63.98 21.34 -36.33
CA VAL A 139 63.86 21.90 -34.97
C VAL A 139 63.53 23.41 -35.02
N GLY A 140 62.68 23.91 -34.09
CA GLY A 140 62.13 25.27 -34.12
C GLY A 140 62.92 26.33 -33.32
N SER A 141 62.49 27.59 -33.42
CA SER A 141 63.11 28.73 -32.72
C SER A 141 62.72 28.79 -31.24
N LEU A 142 63.71 29.05 -30.38
CA LEU A 142 63.60 29.23 -28.93
C LEU A 142 63.16 27.97 -28.16
N HIS A 143 64.13 27.25 -27.58
CA HIS A 143 63.93 26.15 -26.63
C HIS A 143 64.64 26.45 -25.31
N SER A 144 63.98 26.18 -24.19
CA SER A 144 64.66 25.99 -22.91
C SER A 144 64.95 24.50 -22.73
N VAL A 145 66.23 24.11 -22.81
CA VAL A 145 66.68 22.73 -22.58
C VAL A 145 67.52 22.69 -21.31
N GLY A 146 66.88 22.35 -20.20
CA GLY A 146 67.51 21.92 -18.95
C GLY A 146 67.33 20.40 -18.76
N GLY A 147 68.21 19.79 -17.97
CA GLY A 147 68.28 18.33 -17.82
C GLY A 147 69.14 17.65 -18.90
N SER A 148 69.31 16.34 -18.76
CA SER A 148 70.09 15.49 -19.69
C SER A 148 69.20 14.47 -20.40
N ASN A 149 69.61 14.04 -21.60
CA ASN A 149 68.96 12.99 -22.39
C ASN A 149 67.54 13.32 -22.90
N SER A 150 67.26 14.59 -23.20
CA SER A 150 65.92 15.04 -23.57
C SER A 150 65.80 15.44 -25.05
N LEU A 151 64.62 15.23 -25.66
CA LEU A 151 64.33 15.56 -27.06
C LEU A 151 63.17 16.58 -27.14
N VAL A 152 63.47 17.77 -27.68
CA VAL A 152 62.52 18.89 -27.82
C VAL A 152 62.29 19.21 -29.30
N VAL A 153 61.03 19.21 -29.75
CA VAL A 153 60.65 19.29 -31.17
C VAL A 153 59.47 20.27 -31.36
N GLY A 154 59.66 21.34 -32.14
CA GLY A 154 58.63 22.35 -32.40
C GLY A 154 58.94 23.72 -31.78
N LEU A 155 57.96 24.61 -31.64
CA LEU A 155 58.18 26.03 -31.29
C LEU A 155 57.87 26.30 -29.81
N GLY A 156 58.76 26.99 -29.08
CA GLY A 156 58.47 27.43 -27.71
C GLY A 156 58.34 26.32 -26.68
N ASN A 157 58.61 25.07 -27.05
CA ASN A 157 58.64 23.95 -26.11
C ASN A 157 59.86 24.06 -25.19
N GLY A 158 59.66 23.69 -23.92
CA GLY A 158 60.67 23.70 -22.88
C GLY A 158 60.73 22.40 -22.11
N THR A 159 61.89 22.09 -21.56
CA THR A 159 62.05 21.08 -20.53
C THR A 159 63.13 21.49 -19.54
N THR A 160 62.94 21.15 -18.26
CA THR A 160 63.91 21.40 -17.19
C THR A 160 64.43 20.13 -16.53
N ALA A 161 63.83 18.98 -16.85
CA ALA A 161 64.14 17.67 -16.27
C ALA A 161 64.80 16.72 -17.27
N SER A 162 65.33 15.60 -16.75
CA SER A 162 66.09 14.63 -17.54
C SER A 162 65.23 13.49 -18.08
N ASN A 163 65.68 12.89 -19.20
CA ASN A 163 65.03 11.82 -19.95
C ASN A 163 63.63 12.21 -20.48
N THR A 164 63.44 13.44 -20.96
CA THR A 164 62.11 13.94 -21.34
C THR A 164 61.89 14.00 -22.86
N PHE A 165 60.64 13.96 -23.27
CA PHE A 165 60.21 14.27 -24.65
C PHE A 165 59.21 15.42 -24.63
N SER A 166 59.41 16.45 -25.45
CA SER A 166 58.47 17.57 -25.58
C SER A 166 58.31 17.96 -27.05
N SER A 167 57.16 17.62 -27.63
CA SER A 167 56.83 17.82 -29.05
C SER A 167 55.57 18.68 -29.19
N GLY A 168 55.49 19.56 -30.19
CA GLY A 168 54.34 20.45 -30.43
C GLY A 168 54.68 21.95 -30.35
N THR A 169 53.84 22.75 -29.69
CA THR A 169 54.04 24.19 -29.49
C THR A 169 53.84 24.58 -28.02
N GLY A 170 54.68 25.42 -27.43
CA GLY A 170 54.48 25.95 -26.06
C GLY A 170 54.50 24.92 -24.91
N ASN A 171 54.81 23.66 -25.17
CA ASN A 171 54.70 22.56 -24.20
C ASN A 171 55.88 22.55 -23.20
N SER A 172 55.58 22.38 -21.90
CA SER A 172 56.56 22.44 -20.80
C SER A 172 56.66 21.12 -20.04
N VAL A 173 57.87 20.52 -19.99
CA VAL A 173 58.13 19.27 -19.24
C VAL A 173 59.13 19.50 -18.10
N GLN A 174 58.61 19.53 -16.88
CA GLN A 174 59.35 19.75 -15.64
C GLN A 174 59.50 18.47 -14.81
N GLY A 175 58.72 17.42 -15.10
CA GLY A 175 58.85 16.09 -14.49
C GLY A 175 59.91 15.22 -15.16
N ALA A 176 60.71 14.50 -14.36
CA ALA A 176 61.70 13.56 -14.89
C ALA A 176 61.03 12.34 -15.53
N ASN A 177 61.62 11.81 -16.61
CA ASN A 177 61.01 10.79 -17.47
C ASN A 177 59.63 11.19 -18.07
N GLY A 178 59.29 12.49 -18.05
CA GLY A 178 58.03 13.01 -18.57
C GLY A 178 58.00 13.09 -20.11
N SER A 179 56.85 12.80 -20.70
CA SER A 179 56.67 12.83 -22.17
C SER A 179 55.43 13.60 -22.59
N ILE A 180 55.59 14.66 -23.39
CA ILE A 180 54.52 15.33 -24.14
C ILE A 180 54.72 15.04 -25.63
N THR A 181 53.86 14.20 -26.23
CA THR A 181 54.09 13.71 -27.61
C THR A 181 53.59 14.61 -28.73
N GLY A 182 52.83 15.67 -28.42
CA GLY A 182 52.33 16.65 -29.38
C GLY A 182 51.49 17.74 -28.70
N GLY A 183 50.73 18.50 -29.49
CA GLY A 183 49.76 19.48 -28.95
C GLY A 183 50.31 20.90 -28.72
N SER A 184 49.51 21.75 -28.10
CA SER A 184 49.84 23.14 -27.73
C SER A 184 49.68 23.42 -26.23
N ASP A 185 50.64 24.16 -25.65
CA ASP A 185 50.55 24.79 -24.32
C ASP A 185 50.25 23.82 -23.15
N ASN A 186 50.66 22.55 -23.29
CA ASN A 186 50.51 21.52 -22.26
C ASN A 186 51.66 21.59 -21.24
N SER A 187 51.38 21.32 -19.96
CA SER A 187 52.34 21.41 -18.85
C SER A 187 52.39 20.11 -18.03
N LEU A 188 53.57 19.52 -17.88
CA LEU A 188 53.81 18.24 -17.20
C LEU A 188 54.92 18.38 -16.16
N SER A 189 54.58 18.32 -14.87
CA SER A 189 55.53 18.39 -13.73
C SER A 189 55.72 17.07 -12.98
N GLY A 190 54.80 16.12 -13.10
CA GLY A 190 54.88 14.82 -12.40
C GLY A 190 55.94 13.84 -12.94
N LEU A 191 56.48 13.00 -12.05
CA LEU A 191 57.49 11.97 -12.35
C LEU A 191 56.90 10.83 -13.20
N SER A 192 57.59 10.48 -14.28
CA SER A 192 57.27 9.34 -15.17
C SER A 192 55.84 9.37 -15.72
N SER A 193 55.32 10.57 -15.96
CA SER A 193 53.97 10.84 -16.45
C SER A 193 53.96 11.16 -17.96
N THR A 194 52.79 11.16 -18.60
CA THR A 194 52.69 11.37 -20.06
C THR A 194 51.46 12.19 -20.46
N ILE A 195 51.63 13.15 -21.37
CA ILE A 195 50.55 13.81 -22.12
C ILE A 195 50.66 13.41 -23.60
N GLY A 196 49.66 12.72 -24.13
CA GLY A 196 49.66 12.26 -25.53
C GLY A 196 49.54 13.40 -26.56
N GLY A 197 48.94 14.52 -26.15
CA GLY A 197 48.86 15.76 -26.91
C GLY A 197 47.68 16.59 -26.45
N GLY A 198 47.10 17.39 -27.35
CA GLY A 198 45.96 18.26 -27.03
C GLY A 198 46.35 19.71 -26.78
N GLU A 199 45.46 20.48 -26.16
CA GLU A 199 45.60 21.92 -25.92
C GLU A 199 45.45 22.24 -24.42
N GLU A 200 46.38 23.01 -23.83
CA GLU A 200 46.28 23.51 -22.45
C GLU A 200 46.08 22.42 -21.35
N ASN A 201 46.50 21.17 -21.57
CA ASN A 201 46.39 20.12 -20.55
C ASN A 201 47.49 20.25 -19.48
N HIS A 202 47.14 20.04 -18.22
CA HIS A 202 48.04 20.20 -17.08
C HIS A 202 48.12 18.92 -16.23
N LEU A 203 49.33 18.42 -15.99
CA LEU A 203 49.60 17.17 -15.29
C LEU A 203 50.68 17.40 -14.22
N ASP A 204 50.25 17.53 -12.97
CA ASP A 204 51.08 17.74 -11.79
C ASP A 204 50.96 16.57 -10.81
N ALA A 205 51.24 15.36 -11.30
CA ALA A 205 51.05 14.10 -10.58
C ALA A 205 51.98 12.99 -11.07
N ASP A 206 52.55 12.21 -10.14
CA ASP A 206 53.45 11.10 -10.46
C ASP A 206 52.71 9.87 -11.02
N TYR A 207 53.30 9.24 -12.04
CA TYR A 207 52.78 8.05 -12.75
C TYR A 207 51.39 8.23 -13.38
N ALA A 208 51.02 9.47 -13.70
CA ALA A 208 49.73 9.83 -14.26
C ALA A 208 49.79 10.00 -15.79
N SER A 209 48.62 9.98 -16.45
CA SER A 209 48.56 10.14 -17.90
C SER A 209 47.34 10.92 -18.39
N ILE A 210 47.55 11.84 -19.32
CA ILE A 210 46.49 12.47 -20.12
C ILE A 210 46.69 12.01 -21.57
N VAL A 211 45.76 11.24 -22.13
CA VAL A 211 45.90 10.70 -23.51
C VAL A 211 45.77 11.82 -24.56
N GLY A 212 44.99 12.86 -24.26
CA GLY A 212 44.85 14.07 -25.06
C GLY A 212 43.65 14.91 -24.59
N GLY A 213 43.20 15.85 -25.42
CA GLY A 213 42.02 16.68 -25.13
C GLY A 213 42.34 18.16 -24.95
N GLN A 214 41.47 18.92 -24.29
CA GLN A 214 41.64 20.35 -24.04
C GLN A 214 41.41 20.71 -22.57
N VAL A 215 42.33 21.44 -21.94
CA VAL A 215 42.17 21.95 -20.55
C VAL A 215 41.84 20.82 -19.56
N ASN A 216 42.45 19.64 -19.69
CA ASN A 216 42.29 18.58 -18.68
C ASN A 216 43.39 18.71 -17.62
N GLU A 217 43.02 18.51 -16.35
CA GLU A 217 43.88 18.71 -15.18
C GLU A 217 44.02 17.42 -14.37
N VAL A 218 45.25 17.02 -14.03
CA VAL A 218 45.53 15.83 -13.20
C VAL A 218 46.55 16.14 -12.11
N TYR A 219 46.10 16.08 -10.87
CA TYR A 219 46.86 16.26 -9.62
C TYR A 219 46.99 14.97 -8.80
N GLY A 220 46.12 13.98 -9.05
CA GLY A 220 46.16 12.68 -8.36
C GLY A 220 47.24 11.74 -8.92
N SER A 221 48.13 11.22 -8.08
CA SER A 221 49.12 10.20 -8.50
C SER A 221 48.43 8.94 -9.02
N HIS A 222 48.94 8.39 -10.12
CA HIS A 222 48.30 7.34 -10.92
C HIS A 222 46.93 7.76 -11.52
N GLY A 223 46.67 9.07 -11.61
CA GLY A 223 45.48 9.64 -12.23
C GLY A 223 45.48 9.49 -13.75
N ILE A 224 44.31 9.24 -14.35
CA ILE A 224 44.17 9.04 -15.80
C ILE A 224 43.08 9.93 -16.37
N VAL A 225 43.38 10.69 -17.42
CA VAL A 225 42.39 11.28 -18.33
C VAL A 225 42.53 10.66 -19.73
N GLY A 226 41.50 9.96 -20.19
CA GLY A 226 41.47 9.30 -21.49
C GLY A 226 41.22 10.24 -22.68
N GLY A 227 40.80 11.48 -22.43
CA GLY A 227 40.52 12.49 -23.45
C GLY A 227 39.50 13.52 -22.96
N GLY A 228 38.92 14.28 -23.90
CA GLY A 228 37.81 15.21 -23.62
C GLY A 228 38.26 16.62 -23.28
N THR A 229 37.39 17.39 -22.62
CA THR A 229 37.62 18.81 -22.32
C THR A 229 37.31 19.13 -20.86
N ALA A 230 38.13 19.95 -20.19
CA ALA A 230 37.87 20.44 -18.84
C ALA A 230 37.69 19.34 -17.76
N ASN A 231 38.26 18.14 -17.92
CA ASN A 231 38.14 17.08 -16.92
C ASN A 231 39.22 17.21 -15.83
N TYR A 232 38.82 17.03 -14.56
CA TYR A 232 39.64 17.31 -13.37
C TYR A 232 39.83 16.06 -12.50
N VAL A 233 41.08 15.63 -12.29
CA VAL A 233 41.45 14.43 -11.53
C VAL A 233 42.40 14.75 -10.38
N GLU A 234 41.88 14.86 -9.16
CA GLU A 234 42.67 15.09 -7.94
C GLU A 234 42.88 13.80 -7.13
N GLY A 235 42.00 12.80 -7.28
CA GLY A 235 42.09 11.55 -6.52
C GLY A 235 43.25 10.66 -6.96
N SER A 236 43.98 10.05 -6.02
CA SER A 236 44.98 9.05 -6.38
C SER A 236 44.32 7.79 -6.94
N HIS A 237 44.87 7.25 -8.03
CA HIS A 237 44.30 6.14 -8.80
C HIS A 237 42.88 6.43 -9.34
N ALA A 238 42.50 7.71 -9.48
CA ALA A 238 41.24 8.10 -10.08
C ALA A 238 41.34 8.17 -11.61
N ALA A 239 40.25 7.87 -12.31
CA ALA A 239 40.24 7.83 -13.78
C ALA A 239 39.00 8.48 -14.39
N ILE A 240 39.21 9.38 -15.35
CA ILE A 240 38.16 9.93 -16.22
C ILE A 240 38.46 9.49 -17.65
N LEU A 241 37.63 8.63 -18.25
CA LEU A 241 37.94 8.09 -19.58
C LEU A 241 37.63 9.08 -20.73
N GLY A 242 36.87 10.15 -20.47
CA GLY A 242 36.63 11.25 -21.41
C GLY A 242 35.48 12.16 -20.98
N GLY A 243 34.91 12.91 -21.92
CA GLY A 243 33.75 13.78 -21.68
C GLY A 243 34.10 15.26 -21.51
N TYR A 244 33.17 16.04 -20.97
CA TYR A 244 33.31 17.47 -20.73
C TYR A 244 33.04 17.82 -19.26
N SER A 245 33.95 18.55 -18.60
CA SER A 245 33.78 19.11 -17.25
C SER A 245 33.52 18.09 -16.15
N ASN A 246 34.09 16.88 -16.21
CA ASN A 246 33.89 15.87 -15.18
C ASN A 246 34.96 15.94 -14.08
N ASP A 247 34.58 15.69 -12.83
CA ASP A 247 35.42 15.76 -11.64
C ASP A 247 35.59 14.39 -10.97
N ALA A 248 36.83 14.00 -10.66
CA ALA A 248 37.18 12.76 -9.95
C ALA A 248 38.23 13.04 -8.87
N THR A 249 37.78 13.50 -7.69
CA THR A 249 38.67 14.10 -6.68
C THR A 249 39.04 13.19 -5.51
N ALA A 250 38.26 12.13 -5.26
CA ALA A 250 38.58 11.17 -4.22
C ALA A 250 39.36 9.96 -4.76
N ASN A 251 40.16 9.33 -3.90
CA ASN A 251 40.97 8.17 -4.28
C ASN A 251 40.12 7.02 -4.85
N TYR A 252 40.66 6.33 -5.86
CA TYR A 252 40.04 5.19 -6.55
C TYR A 252 38.69 5.49 -7.23
N THR A 253 38.39 6.75 -7.55
CA THR A 253 37.15 7.12 -8.25
C THR A 253 37.22 6.85 -9.75
N SER A 254 36.07 6.64 -10.39
CA SER A 254 36.01 6.44 -11.85
C SER A 254 34.84 7.18 -12.48
N VAL A 255 35.09 7.97 -13.52
CA VAL A 255 34.07 8.54 -14.40
C VAL A 255 34.29 8.04 -15.83
N VAL A 256 33.36 7.27 -16.38
CA VAL A 256 33.49 6.73 -17.75
C VAL A 256 33.34 7.83 -18.82
N GLY A 257 32.62 8.91 -18.49
CA GLY A 257 32.60 10.15 -19.27
C GLY A 257 31.31 10.93 -19.08
N GLY A 258 30.87 11.66 -20.10
CA GLY A 258 29.64 12.46 -20.06
C GLY A 258 29.89 13.95 -19.81
N TYR A 259 28.91 14.64 -19.25
CA TYR A 259 28.90 16.09 -19.04
C TYR A 259 28.71 16.44 -17.56
N SER A 260 29.66 17.16 -16.96
CA SER A 260 29.55 17.72 -15.60
C SER A 260 29.28 16.69 -14.49
N ASN A 261 29.78 15.46 -14.62
CA ASN A 261 29.64 14.43 -13.59
C ASN A 261 30.72 14.55 -12.51
N GLU A 262 30.37 14.21 -11.27
CA GLU A 262 31.20 14.38 -10.08
C GLU A 262 31.33 13.06 -9.31
N ALA A 263 32.56 12.59 -9.11
CA ALA A 263 32.91 11.45 -8.27
C ALA A 263 33.85 11.90 -7.12
N THR A 264 33.27 12.20 -5.96
CA THR A 264 33.94 12.82 -4.80
C THR A 264 33.95 11.94 -3.55
N GLY A 265 33.38 10.72 -3.61
CA GLY A 265 33.48 9.72 -2.55
C GLY A 265 34.60 8.71 -2.84
N THR A 266 35.35 8.28 -1.82
CA THR A 266 36.43 7.28 -2.03
C THR A 266 35.88 6.01 -2.67
N GLY A 267 36.44 5.59 -3.80
CA GLY A 267 35.97 4.43 -4.56
C GLY A 267 34.61 4.62 -5.25
N SER A 268 34.10 5.85 -5.39
CA SER A 268 32.82 6.10 -6.08
C SER A 268 32.94 6.09 -7.60
N SER A 269 31.86 5.72 -8.28
CA SER A 269 31.85 5.46 -9.73
C SER A 269 30.66 6.09 -10.44
N VAL A 270 30.91 6.80 -11.55
CA VAL A 270 29.89 7.30 -12.47
C VAL A 270 30.07 6.68 -13.87
N GLY A 271 29.07 5.94 -14.33
CA GLY A 271 29.10 5.25 -15.63
C GLY A 271 28.87 6.13 -16.87
N GLY A 272 28.53 7.40 -16.68
CA GLY A 272 28.33 8.39 -17.74
C GLY A 272 27.18 9.35 -17.45
N GLY A 273 26.65 10.00 -18.49
CA GLY A 273 25.45 10.84 -18.39
C GLY A 273 25.74 12.33 -18.11
N GLY A 274 24.77 13.04 -17.52
CA GLY A 274 24.84 14.49 -17.29
C GLY A 274 24.56 14.88 -15.82
N PHE A 275 25.48 15.61 -15.20
CA PHE A 275 25.37 16.12 -13.82
C PHE A 275 25.12 15.07 -12.72
N ASN A 276 25.60 13.83 -12.86
CA ASN A 276 25.49 12.83 -11.80
C ASN A 276 26.54 13.10 -10.70
N ARG A 277 26.16 12.95 -9.42
CA ARG A 277 27.02 13.24 -8.26
C ARG A 277 27.13 12.04 -7.30
N ALA A 278 28.22 11.29 -7.42
CA ALA A 278 28.56 10.13 -6.59
C ALA A 278 29.52 10.55 -5.46
N ARG A 279 28.96 11.07 -4.36
CA ARG A 279 29.69 11.67 -3.24
C ARG A 279 29.93 10.70 -2.07
N GLY A 280 29.14 9.64 -1.98
CA GLY A 280 29.30 8.61 -0.94
C GLY A 280 30.50 7.70 -1.20
N GLY A 281 31.19 7.25 -0.14
CA GLY A 281 32.25 6.25 -0.28
C GLY A 281 31.71 4.94 -0.86
N TYR A 282 32.33 4.41 -1.92
CA TYR A 282 31.85 3.28 -2.70
C TYR A 282 30.42 3.44 -3.25
N SER A 283 29.97 4.68 -3.48
CA SER A 283 28.68 4.95 -4.14
C SER A 283 28.78 4.77 -5.65
N THR A 284 27.70 4.31 -6.28
CA THR A 284 27.65 4.07 -7.73
C THR A 284 26.46 4.77 -8.36
N ILE A 285 26.72 5.53 -9.43
CA ILE A 285 25.69 6.00 -10.36
C ILE A 285 25.99 5.41 -11.73
N ALA A 286 25.19 4.45 -12.19
CA ALA A 286 25.45 3.76 -13.46
C ALA A 286 25.30 4.67 -14.69
N GLY A 287 24.60 5.80 -14.57
CA GLY A 287 24.50 6.85 -15.59
C GLY A 287 23.23 7.68 -15.44
N GLY A 288 22.75 8.25 -16.55
CA GLY A 288 21.54 9.07 -16.58
C GLY A 288 21.79 10.54 -16.23
N GLY A 289 20.92 11.12 -15.42
CA GLY A 289 20.90 12.55 -15.10
C GLY A 289 20.19 13.35 -16.19
N GLY A 290 20.62 14.59 -16.46
CA GLY A 290 19.96 15.41 -17.50
C GLY A 290 20.82 16.54 -18.02
N ALA A 291 20.17 17.49 -18.70
CA ALA A 291 20.83 18.64 -19.33
C ALA A 291 21.16 19.78 -18.37
N THR A 292 20.74 19.68 -17.10
CA THR A 292 20.96 20.69 -16.06
C THR A 292 21.24 20.04 -14.70
N ALA A 293 21.88 20.78 -13.79
CA ALA A 293 22.07 20.36 -12.39
C ALA A 293 20.75 20.19 -11.59
N ALA A 294 19.60 20.61 -12.14
CA ALA A 294 18.29 20.33 -11.55
C ALA A 294 17.83 18.89 -11.83
N ASP A 295 18.38 18.23 -12.86
CA ASP A 295 18.06 16.86 -13.28
C ASP A 295 19.09 15.82 -12.77
N SER A 296 20.07 16.26 -11.98
CA SER A 296 21.14 15.47 -11.36
C SER A 296 20.64 14.26 -10.57
N ASN A 297 21.32 13.12 -10.72
CA ASN A 297 21.22 12.03 -9.74
C ASN A 297 22.24 12.25 -8.60
N TYR A 298 21.85 11.96 -7.36
CA TYR A 298 22.62 12.21 -6.14
C TYR A 298 22.80 10.91 -5.33
N ALA A 299 24.00 10.34 -5.32
CA ALA A 299 24.35 9.19 -4.48
C ALA A 299 25.35 9.65 -3.40
N THR A 300 24.84 10.02 -2.23
CA THR A 300 25.55 10.88 -1.26
C THR A 300 26.10 10.14 -0.05
N GLN A 301 25.51 9.00 0.34
CA GLN A 301 25.99 8.18 1.46
C GLN A 301 26.77 6.95 0.99
N ALA A 302 27.55 6.36 1.92
CA ALA A 302 28.37 5.20 1.61
C ALA A 302 27.54 3.99 1.12
N PHE A 303 28.04 3.31 0.09
CA PHE A 303 27.39 2.20 -0.62
C PHE A 303 26.03 2.53 -1.27
N SER A 304 25.65 3.81 -1.34
CA SER A 304 24.42 4.21 -2.03
C SER A 304 24.53 3.95 -3.54
N THR A 305 23.46 3.43 -4.14
CA THR A 305 23.43 3.03 -5.56
C THR A 305 22.29 3.70 -6.30
N ILE A 306 22.58 4.28 -7.47
CA ILE A 306 21.59 4.74 -8.45
C ILE A 306 21.82 4.03 -9.79
N GLY A 307 20.84 3.22 -10.22
CA GLY A 307 20.92 2.48 -11.48
C GLY A 307 20.72 3.33 -12.74
N GLY A 308 20.25 4.56 -12.60
CA GLY A 308 20.14 5.53 -13.70
C GLY A 308 18.93 6.46 -13.52
N GLY A 309 18.32 6.87 -14.65
CA GLY A 309 17.17 7.76 -14.64
C GLY A 309 17.55 9.23 -14.42
N THR A 310 16.60 10.09 -14.01
CA THR A 310 16.83 11.54 -13.86
C THR A 310 16.33 12.05 -12.50
N LYS A 311 17.06 12.99 -11.89
CA LYS A 311 16.68 13.65 -10.62
C LYS A 311 16.43 12.67 -9.45
N ASN A 312 17.14 11.54 -9.41
CA ASN A 312 17.00 10.54 -8.34
C ASN A 312 17.99 10.78 -7.20
N THR A 313 17.59 10.52 -5.95
CA THR A 313 18.41 10.73 -4.75
C THR A 313 18.51 9.45 -3.91
N SER A 314 19.73 9.07 -3.53
CA SER A 314 20.05 7.93 -2.68
C SER A 314 21.00 8.43 -1.57
N ASP A 315 20.41 8.83 -0.45
CA ASP A 315 21.07 9.53 0.67
C ASP A 315 21.00 8.74 1.99
N GLY A 316 20.70 7.43 1.90
CA GLY A 316 20.82 6.50 3.01
C GLY A 316 22.08 5.65 2.90
N TYR A 317 22.66 5.25 4.02
CA TYR A 317 23.71 4.23 4.01
C TYR A 317 23.19 2.96 3.35
N SER A 318 23.88 2.46 2.32
CA SER A 318 23.45 1.32 1.51
C SER A 318 22.03 1.47 0.92
N SER A 319 21.56 2.69 0.66
CA SER A 319 20.27 2.92 -0.01
C SER A 319 20.35 2.64 -1.52
N VAL A 320 19.23 2.22 -2.12
CA VAL A 320 19.19 1.86 -3.55
C VAL A 320 18.03 2.56 -4.24
N VAL A 321 18.32 3.29 -5.33
CA VAL A 321 17.33 3.71 -6.32
C VAL A 321 17.67 3.06 -7.65
N SER A 322 16.91 2.05 -8.07
CA SER A 322 17.27 1.31 -9.31
C SER A 322 17.09 2.13 -10.59
N GLY A 323 16.34 3.24 -10.54
CA GLY A 323 16.22 4.20 -11.63
C GLY A 323 14.93 5.02 -11.56
N GLY A 324 14.40 5.41 -12.72
CA GLY A 324 13.15 6.18 -12.82
C GLY A 324 13.37 7.70 -12.79
N ARG A 325 12.42 8.47 -12.27
CA ARG A 325 12.51 9.93 -12.21
C ARG A 325 12.05 10.50 -10.88
N GLU A 326 12.82 11.40 -10.28
CA GLU A 326 12.43 12.08 -9.03
C GLU A 326 12.14 11.10 -7.87
N ASN A 327 12.85 9.97 -7.82
CA ASN A 327 12.74 8.98 -6.75
C ASN A 327 13.81 9.21 -5.66
N THR A 328 13.44 8.98 -4.40
CA THR A 328 14.23 9.31 -3.23
C THR A 328 14.30 8.14 -2.25
N ALA A 329 15.52 7.75 -1.86
CA ALA A 329 15.80 6.77 -0.82
C ALA A 329 16.73 7.41 0.24
N HIS A 330 16.16 7.93 1.34
CA HIS A 330 16.92 8.58 2.42
C HIS A 330 17.28 7.63 3.57
N GLY A 331 16.42 6.63 3.83
CA GLY A 331 16.61 5.73 4.97
C GLY A 331 17.82 4.79 4.85
N LEU A 332 18.39 4.38 5.98
CA LEU A 332 19.43 3.34 6.02
C LEU A 332 18.85 2.05 5.41
N TYR A 333 19.54 1.45 4.43
CA TYR A 333 19.08 0.27 3.69
C TYR A 333 17.71 0.44 3.00
N SER A 334 17.25 1.68 2.75
CA SER A 334 15.98 1.91 2.04
C SER A 334 16.11 1.63 0.55
N THR A 335 15.02 1.18 -0.07
CA THR A 335 15.02 0.75 -1.48
C THR A 335 13.84 1.37 -2.24
N VAL A 336 14.12 1.95 -3.41
CA VAL A 336 13.14 2.32 -4.42
C VAL A 336 13.51 1.64 -5.75
N SER A 337 12.72 0.64 -6.16
CA SER A 337 13.01 -0.14 -7.38
C SER A 337 12.73 0.62 -8.69
N GLY A 338 12.17 1.83 -8.63
CA GLY A 338 11.98 2.71 -9.78
C GLY A 338 10.70 3.54 -9.70
N GLY A 339 10.13 3.87 -10.85
CA GLY A 339 8.90 4.66 -10.96
C GLY A 339 9.16 6.17 -11.00
N ARG A 340 8.23 6.99 -10.45
CA ARG A 340 8.40 8.44 -10.36
C ARG A 340 7.86 9.03 -9.06
N LEU A 341 8.56 10.02 -8.48
CA LEU A 341 8.15 10.73 -7.26
C LEU A 341 7.99 9.83 -6.02
N ASN A 342 8.65 8.67 -5.99
CA ASN A 342 8.56 7.74 -4.87
C ASN A 342 9.58 8.08 -3.77
N ILE A 343 9.18 8.04 -2.49
CA ILE A 343 10.02 8.45 -1.34
C ILE A 343 10.06 7.35 -0.26
N ALA A 344 11.21 6.69 -0.11
CA ALA A 344 11.50 5.76 0.99
C ALA A 344 12.41 6.44 2.03
N ASP A 345 11.80 7.00 3.07
CA ASP A 345 12.42 8.01 3.93
C ASP A 345 13.17 7.42 5.14
N SER A 346 12.76 6.25 5.63
CA SER A 346 13.27 5.67 6.88
C SER A 346 13.94 4.30 6.74
N THR A 347 14.55 3.83 7.82
CA THR A 347 15.38 2.62 7.83
C THR A 347 14.57 1.39 7.42
N PHE A 348 15.09 0.62 6.46
CA PHE A 348 14.42 -0.50 5.78
C PHE A 348 13.12 -0.16 5.03
N ALA A 349 12.78 1.12 4.82
CA ALA A 349 11.61 1.50 4.03
C ALA A 349 11.77 1.05 2.57
N THR A 350 10.72 0.46 2.01
CA THR A 350 10.78 -0.19 0.68
C THR A 350 9.63 0.25 -0.22
N ILE A 351 9.96 0.68 -1.44
CA ILE A 351 8.99 0.97 -2.51
C ILE A 351 9.32 0.17 -3.77
N GLY A 352 8.41 -0.72 -4.17
CA GLY A 352 8.57 -1.56 -5.36
C GLY A 352 8.43 -0.81 -6.70
N GLY A 353 7.91 0.42 -6.69
CA GLY A 353 7.84 1.31 -7.85
C GLY A 353 6.59 2.19 -7.84
N GLY A 354 6.05 2.49 -9.03
CA GLY A 354 4.81 3.26 -9.18
C GLY A 354 5.00 4.78 -9.25
N TYR A 355 3.99 5.55 -8.85
CA TYR A 355 3.99 7.01 -8.90
C TYR A 355 3.59 7.64 -7.55
N ASN A 356 4.37 8.60 -7.04
CA ASN A 356 4.09 9.39 -5.83
C ASN A 356 3.88 8.57 -4.53
N ASN A 357 4.43 7.35 -4.46
CA ASN A 357 4.32 6.51 -3.27
C ASN A 357 5.30 6.94 -2.18
N LYS A 358 4.90 6.83 -0.91
CA LYS A 358 5.68 7.29 0.25
C LYS A 358 5.72 6.19 1.32
N ALA A 359 6.92 5.90 1.82
CA ALA A 359 7.18 4.96 2.90
C ALA A 359 8.04 5.70 3.95
N PHE A 360 7.38 6.28 4.95
CA PHE A 360 7.99 7.31 5.81
C PHE A 360 8.69 6.78 7.07
N HIS A 361 8.39 5.57 7.54
CA HIS A 361 8.79 5.10 8.88
C HIS A 361 9.41 3.69 8.85
N TYR A 362 9.94 3.24 10.00
CA TYR A 362 10.77 2.05 10.10
C TYR A 362 10.12 0.81 9.47
N ALA A 363 10.81 0.19 8.51
CA ALA A 363 10.34 -0.98 7.76
C ALA A 363 8.95 -0.84 7.10
N SER A 364 8.48 0.38 6.83
CA SER A 364 7.22 0.58 6.09
C SER A 364 7.40 0.25 4.60
N THR A 365 6.37 -0.34 3.99
CA THR A 365 6.48 -0.94 2.66
C THR A 365 5.32 -0.53 1.76
N VAL A 366 5.64 -0.09 0.55
CA VAL A 366 4.66 0.10 -0.54
C VAL A 366 5.06 -0.74 -1.74
N GLY A 367 4.30 -1.80 -2.06
CA GLY A 367 4.61 -2.68 -3.20
C GLY A 367 4.58 -1.97 -4.56
N GLY A 368 3.79 -0.90 -4.69
CA GLY A 368 3.77 -0.01 -5.85
C GLY A 368 2.48 0.79 -5.91
N GLY A 369 1.98 1.06 -7.13
CA GLY A 369 0.72 1.77 -7.34
C GLY A 369 0.88 3.28 -7.51
N TYR A 370 -0.15 4.04 -7.14
CA TYR A 370 -0.22 5.50 -7.32
C TYR A 370 -0.64 6.17 -6.00
N ASP A 371 0.13 7.16 -5.53
CA ASP A 371 -0.20 8.05 -4.40
C ASP A 371 -0.46 7.35 -3.05
N ASN A 372 0.22 6.22 -2.80
CA ASN A 372 0.05 5.45 -1.56
C ASN A 372 1.03 5.92 -0.46
N VAL A 373 0.57 6.02 0.78
CA VAL A 373 1.32 6.55 1.94
C VAL A 373 1.35 5.55 3.10
N ALA A 374 2.50 4.88 3.28
CA ALA A 374 2.80 4.02 4.43
C ALA A 374 3.54 4.85 5.51
N ASP A 375 2.75 5.47 6.38
CA ASP A 375 3.12 6.58 7.27
C ASP A 375 3.60 6.15 8.66
N THR A 376 3.70 4.84 8.93
CA THR A 376 4.03 4.32 10.27
C THR A 376 4.90 3.07 10.24
N SER A 377 5.53 2.78 11.38
CA SER A 377 6.46 1.64 11.47
C SER A 377 5.73 0.33 11.18
N PHE A 378 6.34 -0.51 10.35
CA PHE A 378 5.80 -1.77 9.84
C PHE A 378 4.48 -1.67 9.07
N SER A 379 4.03 -0.48 8.64
CA SER A 379 2.82 -0.40 7.82
C SER A 379 3.08 -0.87 6.38
N VAL A 380 2.13 -1.64 5.83
CA VAL A 380 2.27 -2.31 4.53
C VAL A 380 1.12 -1.91 3.61
N ILE A 381 1.44 -1.42 2.42
CA ILE A 381 0.50 -1.23 1.32
C ILE A 381 0.94 -2.11 0.15
N GLY A 382 0.15 -3.10 -0.24
CA GLY A 382 0.50 -4.03 -1.33
C GLY A 382 0.59 -3.36 -2.70
N GLY A 383 -0.23 -2.34 -2.93
CA GLY A 383 -0.32 -1.56 -4.17
C GLY A 383 -1.65 -0.81 -4.22
N GLY A 384 -2.12 -0.43 -5.41
CA GLY A 384 -3.41 0.26 -5.58
C GLY A 384 -3.28 1.78 -5.75
N TYR A 385 -4.33 2.52 -5.43
CA TYR A 385 -4.43 3.97 -5.66
C TYR A 385 -4.87 4.72 -4.40
N SER A 386 -4.12 5.74 -3.99
CA SER A 386 -4.45 6.70 -2.92
C SER A 386 -4.75 6.04 -1.56
N HIS A 387 -3.93 5.08 -1.14
CA HIS A 387 -4.05 4.42 0.16
C HIS A 387 -3.27 5.15 1.27
N THR A 388 -3.81 5.15 2.50
CA THR A 388 -3.16 5.75 3.68
C THR A 388 -3.10 4.75 4.83
N ALA A 389 -1.90 4.41 5.27
CA ALA A 389 -1.64 3.46 6.36
C ALA A 389 -0.85 4.13 7.50
N SER A 390 -1.59 4.73 8.44
CA SER A 390 -1.09 5.61 9.52
C SER A 390 -1.11 4.97 10.91
N GLY A 391 -1.45 3.68 11.03
CA GLY A 391 -1.36 2.93 12.28
C GLY A 391 -0.15 1.99 12.33
N TYR A 392 0.48 1.85 13.50
CA TYR A 392 1.57 0.87 13.71
C TYR A 392 1.18 -0.54 13.24
N ALA A 393 2.02 -1.16 12.40
CA ALA A 393 1.78 -2.49 11.82
C ALA A 393 0.41 -2.66 11.11
N THR A 394 -0.08 -1.61 10.46
CA THR A 394 -1.28 -1.67 9.61
C THR A 394 -1.03 -2.35 8.27
N THR A 395 -2.06 -2.94 7.66
CA THR A 395 -1.97 -3.58 6.34
C THR A 395 -3.12 -3.16 5.43
N ILE A 396 -2.80 -2.68 4.24
CA ILE A 396 -3.75 -2.47 3.13
C ILE A 396 -3.28 -3.31 1.95
N ALA A 397 -4.00 -4.38 1.59
CA ALA A 397 -3.57 -5.24 0.49
C ALA A 397 -3.63 -4.54 -0.88
N GLY A 398 -4.56 -3.60 -1.06
CA GLY A 398 -4.64 -2.68 -2.20
C GLY A 398 -6.04 -2.10 -2.41
N GLY A 399 -6.40 -1.81 -3.67
CA GLY A 399 -7.70 -1.28 -4.06
C GLY A 399 -7.65 0.19 -4.52
N TYR A 400 -8.61 1.00 -4.07
CA TYR A 400 -8.70 2.44 -4.33
C TYR A 400 -9.18 3.21 -3.10
N ASN A 401 -8.45 4.24 -2.66
CA ASN A 401 -8.83 5.16 -1.59
C ASN A 401 -9.21 4.45 -0.28
N ASN A 402 -8.33 3.59 0.23
CA ASN A 402 -8.53 2.87 1.50
C ASN A 402 -7.61 3.42 2.59
N ASN A 403 -8.10 3.42 3.84
CA ASN A 403 -7.51 4.07 4.99
C ASN A 403 -7.40 3.07 6.16
N ALA A 404 -6.24 3.01 6.82
CA ALA A 404 -5.98 2.17 7.99
C ALA A 404 -5.23 3.01 9.04
N GLN A 405 -5.92 3.48 10.07
CA GLN A 405 -5.44 4.60 10.90
C GLN A 405 -4.85 4.18 12.25
N LEU A 406 -5.40 3.17 12.91
CA LEU A 406 -4.94 2.76 14.24
C LEU A 406 -4.16 1.44 14.18
N SER A 407 -3.35 1.20 15.21
CA SER A 407 -2.43 0.07 15.28
C SER A 407 -3.12 -1.26 15.01
N TYR A 408 -2.47 -2.12 14.22
CA TYR A 408 -2.94 -3.43 13.79
C TYR A 408 -4.24 -3.45 12.97
N SER A 409 -4.76 -2.29 12.54
CA SER A 409 -5.93 -2.28 11.65
C SER A 409 -5.59 -2.81 10.24
N SER A 410 -6.56 -3.45 9.58
CA SER A 410 -6.34 -4.09 8.30
C SER A 410 -7.46 -3.87 7.28
N VAL A 411 -7.07 -3.67 6.02
CA VAL A 411 -7.96 -3.59 4.86
C VAL A 411 -7.54 -4.62 3.80
N GLY A 412 -8.42 -5.58 3.52
CA GLY A 412 -8.17 -6.63 2.52
C GLY A 412 -8.30 -6.18 1.06
N GLY A 413 -8.90 -5.01 0.81
CA GLY A 413 -9.03 -4.40 -0.51
C GLY A 413 -10.29 -3.56 -0.65
N GLY A 414 -10.73 -3.32 -1.88
CA GLY A 414 -11.98 -2.60 -2.17
C GLY A 414 -11.80 -1.11 -2.47
N TYR A 415 -12.91 -0.37 -2.41
CA TYR A 415 -12.98 1.06 -2.69
C TYR A 415 -13.48 1.83 -1.46
N GLY A 416 -12.77 2.84 -0.97
CA GLY A 416 -13.29 3.76 0.05
C GLY A 416 -13.36 3.20 1.47
N GLN A 417 -12.58 2.18 1.80
CA GLN A 417 -12.65 1.52 3.11
C GLN A 417 -11.95 2.32 4.21
N ASP A 418 -12.52 2.34 5.42
CA ASP A 418 -11.93 2.95 6.60
C ASP A 418 -11.80 1.94 7.76
N ALA A 419 -10.57 1.56 8.09
CA ALA A 419 -10.23 0.76 9.27
C ALA A 419 -9.59 1.67 10.33
N SER A 420 -10.43 2.45 11.00
CA SER A 420 -10.02 3.50 11.93
C SER A 420 -9.99 3.07 13.40
N GLY A 421 -10.53 1.90 13.74
CA GLY A 421 -10.44 1.33 15.10
C GLY A 421 -9.13 0.58 15.36
N TYR A 422 -8.68 0.53 16.62
CA TYR A 422 -7.52 -0.29 17.01
C TYR A 422 -7.80 -1.77 16.74
N ALA A 423 -6.89 -2.45 16.03
CA ALA A 423 -7.06 -3.83 15.57
C ALA A 423 -8.38 -4.11 14.81
N SER A 424 -8.95 -3.07 14.16
CA SER A 424 -10.14 -3.20 13.33
C SER A 424 -9.84 -3.89 11.99
N THR A 425 -10.85 -4.51 11.37
CA THR A 425 -10.67 -5.21 10.09
C THR A 425 -11.81 -4.93 9.11
N VAL A 426 -11.46 -4.46 7.91
CA VAL A 426 -12.39 -4.35 6.77
C VAL A 426 -11.89 -5.26 5.64
N ALA A 427 -12.53 -6.43 5.47
CA ALA A 427 -12.03 -7.43 4.51
C ALA A 427 -12.13 -6.98 3.04
N GLY A 428 -13.09 -6.12 2.69
CA GLY A 428 -13.24 -5.55 1.35
C GLY A 428 -14.63 -4.97 1.10
N GLY A 429 -14.92 -4.61 -0.15
CA GLY A 429 -16.21 -4.04 -0.57
C GLY A 429 -16.14 -2.59 -1.03
N TYR A 430 -17.19 -1.82 -0.74
CA TYR A 430 -17.33 -0.41 -1.14
C TYR A 430 -17.80 0.46 0.03
N SER A 431 -16.99 1.45 0.42
CA SER A 431 -17.28 2.46 1.43
C SER A 431 -17.69 1.88 2.80
N ASN A 432 -16.98 0.86 3.29
CA ASN A 432 -17.23 0.26 4.61
C ASN A 432 -16.29 0.84 5.69
N SER A 433 -16.81 1.01 6.91
CA SER A 433 -16.15 1.57 8.08
C SER A 433 -16.05 0.53 9.21
N ALA A 434 -14.88 0.43 9.86
CA ALA A 434 -14.65 -0.31 11.10
C ALA A 434 -13.88 0.62 12.06
N SER A 435 -14.62 1.47 12.77
CA SER A 435 -14.06 2.53 13.62
C SER A 435 -13.98 2.13 15.11
N GLY A 436 -14.70 1.09 15.53
CA GLY A 436 -14.61 0.55 16.89
C GLY A 436 -13.33 -0.26 17.15
N ILE A 437 -12.85 -0.27 18.40
CA ILE A 437 -11.73 -1.14 18.85
C ILE A 437 -12.12 -2.61 18.63
N TYR A 438 -11.28 -3.42 17.98
CA TYR A 438 -11.57 -4.81 17.57
C TYR A 438 -12.82 -4.98 16.69
N SER A 439 -13.33 -3.91 16.08
CA SER A 439 -14.50 -4.01 15.18
C SER A 439 -14.17 -4.72 13.88
N SER A 440 -15.17 -5.35 13.25
CA SER A 440 -14.98 -6.03 11.97
C SER A 440 -16.12 -5.82 10.99
N VAL A 441 -15.76 -5.62 9.71
CA VAL A 441 -16.68 -5.66 8.56
C VAL A 441 -16.17 -6.66 7.53
N SER A 442 -16.94 -7.73 7.34
CA SER A 442 -16.54 -8.84 6.44
C SER A 442 -16.75 -8.52 4.95
N GLY A 443 -17.46 -7.45 4.61
CA GLY A 443 -17.66 -7.06 3.20
C GLY A 443 -18.85 -6.12 2.97
N GLY A 444 -19.32 -6.07 1.73
CA GLY A 444 -20.55 -5.38 1.34
C GLY A 444 -20.35 -3.90 0.99
N THR A 445 -21.39 -3.10 1.19
CA THR A 445 -21.47 -1.69 0.76
C THR A 445 -22.02 -0.81 1.87
N LEU A 446 -21.35 0.31 2.18
CA LEU A 446 -21.81 1.30 3.18
C LEU A 446 -22.04 0.73 4.60
N ASN A 447 -21.35 -0.34 4.96
CA ASN A 447 -21.49 -0.96 6.29
C ASN A 447 -20.56 -0.31 7.32
N ASP A 448 -21.02 -0.15 8.56
CA ASP A 448 -20.32 0.58 9.62
C ASP A 448 -20.30 -0.20 10.95
N ALA A 449 -19.12 -0.55 11.44
CA ALA A 449 -18.90 -1.18 12.75
C ALA A 449 -18.22 -0.17 13.69
N ALA A 450 -19.01 0.67 14.34
CA ALA A 450 -18.53 1.78 15.17
C ALA A 450 -18.34 1.40 16.66
N GLY A 451 -19.07 0.40 17.14
CA GLY A 451 -18.92 -0.08 18.52
C GLY A 451 -17.64 -0.89 18.76
N GLY A 452 -17.09 -0.85 19.98
CA GLY A 452 -15.99 -1.75 20.36
C GLY A 452 -16.42 -3.21 20.29
N GLU A 453 -15.65 -4.08 19.63
CA GLU A 453 -15.99 -5.48 19.30
C GLU A 453 -17.25 -5.63 18.41
N ALA A 454 -17.75 -4.54 17.81
CA ALA A 454 -18.91 -4.61 16.93
C ALA A 454 -18.58 -5.33 15.62
N THR A 455 -19.54 -6.09 15.09
CA THR A 455 -19.34 -6.91 13.89
C THR A 455 -20.47 -6.73 12.89
N VAL A 456 -20.10 -6.42 11.64
CA VAL A 456 -21.02 -6.44 10.49
C VAL A 456 -20.59 -7.52 9.49
N GLY A 457 -21.40 -8.56 9.33
CA GLY A 457 -21.14 -9.69 8.42
C GLY A 457 -21.19 -9.30 6.93
N GLY A 458 -21.75 -8.15 6.60
CA GLY A 458 -21.77 -7.57 5.26
C GLY A 458 -23.12 -6.96 4.91
N GLY A 459 -23.52 -7.04 3.64
CA GLY A 459 -24.79 -6.49 3.15
C GLY A 459 -24.68 -5.04 2.67
N TYR A 460 -25.77 -4.27 2.77
CA TYR A 460 -25.85 -2.89 2.32
C TYR A 460 -26.34 -1.94 3.43
N SER A 461 -25.55 -0.91 3.76
CA SER A 461 -25.93 0.17 4.69
C SER A 461 -26.30 -0.32 6.10
N ASN A 462 -25.61 -1.34 6.62
CA ASN A 462 -25.85 -1.88 7.95
C ASN A 462 -24.90 -1.26 8.98
N SER A 463 -25.38 -0.95 10.19
CA SER A 463 -24.58 -0.32 11.26
C SER A 463 -24.68 -1.09 12.58
N ALA A 464 -23.52 -1.33 13.21
CA ALA A 464 -23.38 -1.87 14.56
C ALA A 464 -22.64 -0.83 15.44
N ALA A 465 -23.40 -0.07 16.23
CA ALA A 465 -22.98 1.22 16.77
C ALA A 465 -22.44 1.21 18.21
N ASP A 466 -22.83 0.24 19.04
CA ASP A 466 -22.37 0.11 20.43
C ASP A 466 -21.62 -1.22 20.69
N CYS A 467 -21.03 -1.36 21.86
CA CYS A 467 -20.10 -2.40 22.22
C CYS A 467 -20.70 -3.81 22.10
N CYS A 468 -19.96 -4.71 21.44
CA CYS A 468 -20.36 -6.08 21.08
C CYS A 468 -21.66 -6.16 20.25
N ALA A 469 -22.12 -5.07 19.62
CA ALA A 469 -23.29 -5.11 18.73
C ALA A 469 -23.00 -5.90 17.45
N VAL A 470 -23.97 -6.69 16.98
CA VAL A 470 -23.80 -7.57 15.82
C VAL A 470 -24.89 -7.35 14.79
N VAL A 471 -24.50 -7.07 13.55
CA VAL A 471 -25.38 -7.19 12.38
C VAL A 471 -24.88 -8.29 11.46
N GLY A 472 -25.64 -9.39 11.35
CA GLY A 472 -25.24 -10.54 10.53
C GLY A 472 -25.21 -10.23 9.03
N GLY A 473 -26.01 -9.26 8.58
CA GLY A 473 -26.02 -8.75 7.21
C GLY A 473 -27.37 -8.11 6.85
N GLY A 474 -27.80 -8.28 5.60
CA GLY A 474 -29.07 -7.73 5.12
C GLY A 474 -28.94 -6.30 4.60
N ARG A 475 -29.97 -5.46 4.78
CA ARG A 475 -30.00 -4.10 4.26
C ARG A 475 -30.63 -3.09 5.21
N ASN A 476 -29.95 -1.97 5.47
CA ASN A 476 -30.37 -0.88 6.35
C ASN A 476 -30.61 -1.30 7.82
N ASN A 477 -29.96 -2.35 8.31
CA ASN A 477 -30.14 -2.83 9.68
C ASN A 477 -29.26 -2.06 10.68
N LEU A 478 -29.79 -1.76 11.86
CA LEU A 478 -29.12 -1.01 12.93
C LEU A 478 -29.16 -1.78 14.26
N ALA A 479 -27.98 -2.07 14.82
CA ALA A 479 -27.79 -2.57 16.17
C ALA A 479 -27.11 -1.47 17.00
N GLU A 480 -27.90 -0.78 17.83
CA GLU A 480 -27.55 0.46 18.54
C GLU A 480 -27.36 0.26 20.06
N GLY A 481 -27.88 -0.83 20.63
CA GLY A 481 -27.64 -1.19 22.04
C GLY A 481 -26.42 -2.09 22.27
N ARG A 482 -25.85 -2.07 23.47
CA ARG A 482 -24.77 -2.98 23.86
C ARG A 482 -25.20 -4.44 23.76
N MET A 483 -24.37 -5.29 23.14
CA MET A 483 -24.68 -6.70 22.87
C MET A 483 -26.03 -6.90 22.12
N SER A 484 -26.52 -5.88 21.41
CA SER A 484 -27.72 -6.01 20.58
C SER A 484 -27.40 -6.75 19.28
N VAL A 485 -28.38 -7.49 18.76
CA VAL A 485 -28.19 -8.37 17.60
C VAL A 485 -29.29 -8.14 16.57
N VAL A 486 -28.90 -7.88 15.33
CA VAL A 486 -29.78 -7.99 14.16
C VAL A 486 -29.20 -9.04 13.21
N ALA A 487 -29.78 -10.24 13.20
CA ALA A 487 -29.21 -11.35 12.42
C ALA A 487 -29.27 -11.11 10.90
N GLY A 488 -30.23 -10.30 10.43
CA GLY A 488 -30.32 -9.89 9.02
C GLY A 488 -31.69 -9.29 8.66
N GLY A 489 -32.07 -9.44 7.39
CA GLY A 489 -33.31 -8.88 6.85
C GLY A 489 -33.19 -7.40 6.48
N GLY A 490 -34.24 -6.62 6.74
CA GLY A 490 -34.33 -5.19 6.50
C GLY A 490 -35.07 -4.85 5.20
N GLY A 491 -34.84 -3.65 4.65
CA GLY A 491 -35.63 -3.13 3.53
C GLY A 491 -34.88 -2.12 2.65
N TYR A 492 -35.51 -1.72 1.54
CA TYR A 492 -34.81 -0.93 0.50
C TYR A 492 -34.38 0.47 0.95
N THR A 493 -35.13 1.12 1.82
CA THR A 493 -34.83 2.42 2.44
C THR A 493 -34.49 2.26 3.93
N SER A 494 -33.87 3.28 4.52
CA SER A 494 -33.55 3.38 5.95
C SER A 494 -34.73 3.04 6.86
N ASP A 495 -35.91 3.54 6.50
CA ASP A 495 -37.12 3.49 7.33
C ASP A 495 -37.71 2.07 7.41
N TYR A 496 -37.24 1.15 6.57
CA TYR A 496 -37.60 -0.26 6.56
C TYR A 496 -36.51 -1.20 7.13
N GLY A 497 -35.45 -0.62 7.70
CA GLY A 497 -34.44 -1.33 8.46
C GLY A 497 -34.97 -2.00 9.73
N ASN A 498 -34.36 -3.09 10.17
CA ASN A 498 -34.57 -3.61 11.51
C ASN A 498 -33.68 -2.86 12.51
N ARG A 499 -34.24 -2.46 13.67
CA ARG A 499 -33.57 -1.62 14.67
C ARG A 499 -33.61 -2.25 16.06
N ALA A 500 -32.46 -2.68 16.57
CA ALA A 500 -32.29 -3.15 17.95
C ALA A 500 -31.60 -2.03 18.76
N MET A 501 -32.36 -1.30 19.58
CA MET A 501 -31.96 0.02 20.10
C MET A 501 -31.40 0.03 21.54
N THR A 502 -31.51 -1.06 22.28
CA THR A 502 -31.11 -1.11 23.70
C THR A 502 -30.42 -2.42 24.06
N ASP A 503 -29.78 -2.44 25.23
CA ASP A 503 -28.91 -3.55 25.64
C ASP A 503 -29.62 -4.92 25.56
N TRP A 504 -28.94 -5.89 24.95
CA TRP A 504 -29.43 -7.25 24.68
C TRP A 504 -30.71 -7.36 23.80
N ALA A 505 -31.15 -6.27 23.16
CA ALA A 505 -32.25 -6.32 22.19
C ALA A 505 -31.86 -7.19 20.97
N THR A 506 -32.73 -8.11 20.58
CA THR A 506 -32.45 -9.11 19.54
C THR A 506 -33.55 -9.12 18.47
N ILE A 507 -33.15 -9.00 17.20
CA ILE A 507 -34.03 -9.18 16.03
C ILE A 507 -33.43 -10.28 15.15
N ALA A 508 -34.12 -11.42 15.05
CA ALA A 508 -33.63 -12.55 14.24
C ALA A 508 -33.94 -12.41 12.73
N GLY A 509 -34.74 -11.43 12.31
CA GLY A 509 -34.89 -11.05 10.91
C GLY A 509 -36.15 -10.23 10.60
N GLY A 510 -36.65 -10.34 9.38
CA GLY A 510 -37.85 -9.62 8.90
C GLY A 510 -37.53 -8.22 8.34
N ARG A 511 -38.51 -7.31 8.35
CA ARG A 511 -38.42 -5.94 7.82
C ARG A 511 -39.08 -4.96 8.78
N GLN A 512 -38.49 -3.77 8.97
CA GLN A 512 -39.10 -2.70 9.78
C GLN A 512 -39.42 -3.11 11.23
N ASN A 513 -38.69 -4.08 11.79
CA ASN A 513 -38.89 -4.52 13.18
C ASN A 513 -38.10 -3.62 14.14
N LEU A 514 -38.70 -3.28 15.28
CA LEU A 514 -38.21 -2.27 16.23
C LEU A 514 -38.17 -2.82 17.66
N ALA A 515 -36.99 -3.19 18.12
CA ALA A 515 -36.73 -3.71 19.46
C ALA A 515 -36.10 -2.61 20.32
N GLU A 516 -36.89 -1.96 21.18
CA GLU A 516 -36.48 -0.83 22.02
C GLU A 516 -36.38 -1.18 23.50
N GLY A 517 -36.96 -2.31 23.93
CA GLY A 517 -36.85 -2.75 25.33
C GLY A 517 -35.54 -3.49 25.59
N ALA A 518 -34.90 -3.25 26.74
CA ALA A 518 -33.73 -4.04 27.14
C ALA A 518 -34.14 -5.53 27.25
N PHE A 519 -33.31 -6.44 26.75
CA PHE A 519 -33.62 -7.87 26.59
C PHE A 519 -34.89 -8.16 25.75
N SER A 520 -35.34 -7.23 24.89
CA SER A 520 -36.48 -7.51 24.00
C SER A 520 -36.08 -8.42 22.83
N PHE A 521 -37.03 -9.22 22.36
CA PHE A 521 -36.83 -10.17 21.26
C PHE A 521 -37.91 -10.01 20.19
N ILE A 522 -37.49 -9.91 18.92
CA ILE A 522 -38.37 -10.05 17.76
C ILE A 522 -37.86 -11.19 16.87
N GLY A 523 -38.70 -12.21 16.67
CA GLY A 523 -38.30 -13.40 15.89
C GLY A 523 -38.18 -13.14 14.39
N ALA A 524 -39.21 -12.55 13.78
CA ALA A 524 -39.22 -12.20 12.36
C ALA A 524 -40.39 -11.22 12.06
N GLY A 525 -40.81 -11.15 10.79
CA GLY A 525 -42.05 -10.49 10.40
C GLY A 525 -41.87 -9.06 9.90
N GLU A 526 -42.95 -8.29 9.90
CA GLU A 526 -43.01 -6.94 9.34
C GLU A 526 -43.58 -5.95 10.35
N GLY A 527 -42.90 -4.82 10.61
CA GLY A 527 -43.47 -3.73 11.40
C GLY A 527 -43.69 -4.04 12.89
N ASN A 528 -43.10 -5.12 13.42
CA ASN A 528 -43.30 -5.52 14.81
C ASN A 528 -42.49 -4.64 15.77
N ARG A 529 -43.06 -4.35 16.95
CA ARG A 529 -42.46 -3.46 17.96
C ARG A 529 -42.43 -4.11 19.34
N ALA A 530 -41.24 -4.15 19.96
CA ALA A 530 -41.01 -4.70 21.29
C ALA A 530 -40.29 -3.64 22.16
N SER A 531 -41.07 -2.84 22.89
CA SER A 531 -40.56 -1.66 23.62
C SER A 531 -40.41 -1.87 25.13
N GLY A 532 -41.07 -2.89 25.69
CA GLY A 532 -40.97 -3.21 27.12
C GLY A 532 -39.72 -4.03 27.44
N THR A 533 -39.18 -3.89 28.65
CA THR A 533 -38.08 -4.75 29.12
C THR A 533 -38.49 -6.22 29.10
N SER A 534 -37.64 -7.09 28.55
CA SER A 534 -37.91 -8.53 28.41
C SER A 534 -39.22 -8.85 27.66
N THR A 535 -39.57 -8.04 26.65
CA THR A 535 -40.72 -8.31 25.78
C THR A 535 -40.37 -9.28 24.65
N VAL A 536 -41.36 -10.06 24.23
CA VAL A 536 -41.21 -11.05 23.16
C VAL A 536 -42.27 -10.82 22.10
N VAL A 537 -41.87 -10.64 20.84
CA VAL A 537 -42.77 -10.69 19.68
C VAL A 537 -42.25 -11.76 18.71
N CYS A 538 -42.85 -12.94 18.70
CA CYS A 538 -42.32 -14.07 17.94
C CYS A 538 -42.33 -13.85 16.41
N GLY A 539 -43.23 -12.98 15.91
CA GLY A 539 -43.24 -12.54 14.52
C GLY A 539 -44.59 -11.93 14.12
N GLY A 540 -45.00 -12.18 12.87
CA GLY A 540 -46.27 -11.66 12.32
C GLY A 540 -46.12 -10.27 11.70
N LYS A 541 -47.23 -9.52 11.62
CA LYS A 541 -47.26 -8.16 11.08
C LYS A 541 -47.82 -7.15 12.09
N ASP A 542 -47.19 -5.99 12.18
CA ASP A 542 -47.65 -4.80 12.93
C ASP A 542 -47.99 -5.06 14.43
N ASN A 543 -47.41 -6.11 15.03
CA ASN A 543 -47.66 -6.46 16.43
C ASN A 543 -46.83 -5.59 17.38
N SER A 544 -47.41 -5.18 18.52
CA SER A 544 -46.79 -4.26 19.48
C SER A 544 -46.86 -4.78 20.93
N ALA A 545 -45.70 -5.05 21.54
CA ALA A 545 -45.56 -5.35 22.96
C ALA A 545 -44.81 -4.20 23.65
N LEU A 546 -45.55 -3.31 24.34
CA LEU A 546 -45.00 -2.01 24.76
C LEU A 546 -44.47 -1.96 26.21
N PHE A 547 -44.80 -2.93 27.06
CA PHE A 547 -44.53 -2.92 28.51
C PHE A 547 -43.87 -4.21 28.99
N ALA A 548 -43.27 -4.18 30.18
CA ALA A 548 -42.35 -5.22 30.62
C ALA A 548 -42.98 -6.63 30.68
N TYR A 549 -42.20 -7.65 30.30
CA TYR A 549 -42.58 -9.06 30.28
C TYR A 549 -43.80 -9.42 29.41
N CYS A 550 -44.22 -8.54 28.50
CA CYS A 550 -45.34 -8.81 27.60
C CYS A 550 -44.92 -9.69 26.41
N THR A 551 -45.79 -10.63 26.04
CA THR A 551 -45.54 -11.58 24.93
C THR A 551 -46.62 -11.48 23.86
N VAL A 552 -46.22 -11.34 22.59
CA VAL A 552 -47.09 -11.55 21.43
C VAL A 552 -46.57 -12.72 20.58
N GLY A 553 -47.33 -13.81 20.53
CA GLY A 553 -46.96 -15.03 19.80
C GLY A 553 -46.97 -14.89 18.28
N GLY A 554 -47.57 -13.82 17.75
CA GLY A 554 -47.59 -13.48 16.32
C GLY A 554 -48.92 -12.88 15.90
N GLY A 555 -49.33 -13.13 14.66
CA GLY A 555 -50.59 -12.64 14.09
C GLY A 555 -50.44 -11.28 13.39
N ASP A 556 -51.55 -10.54 13.31
CA ASP A 556 -51.64 -9.26 12.61
C ASP A 556 -52.19 -8.16 13.54
N SER A 557 -51.46 -7.07 13.70
CA SER A 557 -51.90 -5.85 14.40
C SER A 557 -52.32 -6.05 15.86
N ASN A 558 -51.77 -7.06 16.56
CA ASN A 558 -52.08 -7.30 17.98
C ASN A 558 -51.27 -6.35 18.88
N ARG A 559 -51.88 -5.81 19.95
CA ARG A 559 -51.29 -4.74 20.76
C ARG A 559 -51.47 -4.94 22.27
N ILE A 560 -50.36 -4.93 23.01
CA ILE A 560 -50.33 -4.87 24.47
C ILE A 560 -49.83 -3.49 24.89
N ALA A 561 -50.68 -2.69 25.54
CA ALA A 561 -50.45 -1.27 25.81
C ALA A 561 -51.20 -0.73 27.05
N ASN A 562 -50.59 0.19 27.80
CA ASN A 562 -51.11 0.82 29.02
C ASN A 562 -51.20 -0.09 30.26
N ASN A 563 -50.64 -1.30 30.19
CA ASN A 563 -50.42 -2.17 31.34
C ASN A 563 -49.04 -1.88 31.97
N ARG A 564 -48.85 -2.27 33.23
CA ARG A 564 -47.58 -2.18 33.96
C ARG A 564 -46.74 -3.46 33.83
N LEU A 565 -47.35 -4.65 33.71
CA LEU A 565 -46.62 -5.92 33.68
C LEU A 565 -47.36 -7.09 32.95
N ALA A 566 -46.55 -7.90 32.24
CA ALA A 566 -46.73 -9.34 32.07
C ALA A 566 -48.05 -9.87 31.44
N SER A 567 -48.52 -9.27 30.36
CA SER A 567 -49.69 -9.77 29.60
C SER A 567 -49.30 -10.52 28.32
N THR A 568 -50.16 -11.44 27.84
CA THR A 568 -49.87 -12.30 26.68
C THR A 568 -50.99 -12.31 25.64
N ILE A 569 -50.65 -12.06 24.38
CA ILE A 569 -51.51 -12.36 23.22
C ILE A 569 -50.86 -13.51 22.45
N SER A 570 -51.44 -14.70 22.45
CA SER A 570 -50.84 -15.86 21.77
C SER A 570 -50.90 -15.76 20.24
N GLY A 571 -51.81 -14.94 19.70
CA GLY A 571 -51.90 -14.63 18.26
C GLY A 571 -53.25 -14.01 17.88
N GLY A 572 -53.70 -14.26 16.66
CA GLY A 572 -54.96 -13.71 16.13
C GLY A 572 -54.78 -12.37 15.41
N LYS A 573 -55.84 -11.57 15.32
CA LYS A 573 -55.83 -10.29 14.60
C LYS A 573 -56.53 -9.17 15.35
N TYR A 574 -55.89 -7.99 15.40
CA TYR A 574 -56.33 -6.77 16.09
C TYR A 574 -56.58 -6.90 17.61
N ASN A 575 -56.16 -8.00 18.26
CA ASN A 575 -56.42 -8.18 19.69
C ASN A 575 -55.67 -7.16 20.53
N SER A 576 -56.30 -6.65 21.60
CA SER A 576 -55.72 -5.60 22.45
C SER A 576 -55.83 -5.91 23.94
N ILE A 577 -54.70 -5.81 24.65
CA ILE A 577 -54.67 -5.88 26.12
C ILE A 577 -54.15 -4.56 26.71
N ARG A 578 -54.83 -4.11 27.76
CA ARG A 578 -54.45 -2.99 28.64
C ARG A 578 -54.40 -3.33 30.13
N GLY A 579 -54.95 -4.45 30.56
CA GLY A 579 -54.80 -4.96 31.93
C GLY A 579 -53.48 -5.69 32.17
N ASP A 580 -53.03 -5.73 33.42
CA ASP A 580 -51.88 -6.51 33.90
C ASP A 580 -52.20 -8.01 33.97
N TYR A 581 -51.20 -8.87 33.76
CA TYR A 581 -51.33 -10.34 33.89
C TYR A 581 -52.46 -10.98 33.07
N SER A 582 -52.91 -10.30 32.02
CA SER A 582 -54.09 -10.68 31.23
C SER A 582 -53.71 -11.45 29.97
N VAL A 583 -54.63 -12.29 29.47
CA VAL A 583 -54.37 -13.22 28.36
C VAL A 583 -55.45 -13.15 27.29
N ILE A 584 -55.03 -13.00 26.02
CA ILE A 584 -55.86 -13.31 24.85
C ILE A 584 -55.21 -14.47 24.10
N ALA A 585 -55.81 -15.66 24.16
CA ALA A 585 -55.23 -16.86 23.54
C ALA A 585 -55.39 -16.90 22.00
N GLY A 586 -56.18 -15.99 21.42
CA GLY A 586 -56.29 -15.81 19.98
C GLY A 586 -57.60 -15.14 19.55
N GLY A 587 -58.01 -15.39 18.32
CA GLY A 587 -59.24 -14.83 17.75
C GLY A 587 -59.07 -13.39 17.28
N GLY A 588 -60.11 -12.58 17.46
CA GLY A 588 -60.30 -11.28 16.81
C GLY A 588 -61.03 -11.44 15.48
N GLY A 589 -60.84 -10.51 14.54
CA GLY A 589 -61.50 -10.58 13.23
C GLY A 589 -60.80 -9.76 12.15
N TYR A 590 -61.51 -9.51 11.04
CA TYR A 590 -60.89 -8.93 9.84
C TYR A 590 -60.64 -7.43 9.98
N TRP A 591 -61.45 -6.72 10.77
CA TRP A 591 -61.36 -5.28 11.01
C TRP A 591 -61.01 -4.95 12.48
N PRO A 592 -60.49 -3.74 12.78
CA PRO A 592 -60.16 -3.35 14.16
C PRO A 592 -61.34 -3.42 15.15
N GLN A 593 -62.56 -3.20 14.65
CA GLN A 593 -63.82 -3.32 15.39
C GLN A 593 -64.25 -4.77 15.69
N ASP A 594 -63.51 -5.77 15.21
CA ASP A 594 -63.75 -7.19 15.45
C ASP A 594 -62.80 -7.78 16.52
N SER A 595 -61.97 -6.92 17.13
CA SER A 595 -60.94 -7.26 18.11
C SER A 595 -61.51 -7.83 19.40
N ASN A 596 -60.73 -8.68 20.08
CA ASN A 596 -60.91 -8.91 21.51
C ASN A 596 -60.14 -7.84 22.29
N TYR A 597 -60.75 -7.29 23.33
CA TYR A 597 -60.21 -6.19 24.13
C TYR A 597 -60.26 -6.54 25.62
N VAL A 598 -59.14 -6.41 26.33
CA VAL A 598 -59.06 -6.70 27.77
C VAL A 598 -58.38 -5.53 28.49
N SER A 599 -59.12 -4.74 29.27
CA SER A 599 -58.56 -3.72 30.17
C SER A 599 -58.54 -4.11 31.65
N GLY A 600 -59.35 -5.09 32.06
CA GLY A 600 -59.27 -5.66 33.41
C GLY A 600 -57.98 -6.46 33.64
N ASN A 601 -57.47 -6.43 34.87
CA ASN A 601 -56.28 -7.14 35.31
C ASN A 601 -56.59 -8.61 35.63
N TYR A 602 -55.63 -9.51 35.42
CA TYR A 602 -55.77 -10.96 35.62
C TYR A 602 -56.92 -11.59 34.81
N SER A 603 -57.27 -10.97 33.69
CA SER A 603 -58.46 -11.30 32.91
C SER A 603 -58.13 -12.06 31.62
N VAL A 604 -59.05 -12.90 31.16
CA VAL A 604 -58.81 -13.91 30.12
C VAL A 604 -59.88 -13.91 29.03
N VAL A 605 -59.44 -13.86 27.77
CA VAL A 605 -60.25 -14.23 26.59
C VAL A 605 -59.59 -15.43 25.91
N PRO A 606 -60.19 -16.63 25.94
CA PRO A 606 -59.60 -17.83 25.34
C PRO A 606 -59.69 -17.85 23.80
N GLY A 607 -60.42 -16.92 23.20
CA GLY A 607 -60.61 -16.80 21.76
C GLY A 607 -61.93 -16.12 21.41
N GLY A 608 -62.38 -16.31 20.16
CA GLY A 608 -63.61 -15.67 19.66
C GLY A 608 -63.38 -14.27 19.09
N THR A 609 -64.42 -13.45 19.00
CA THR A 609 -64.37 -12.11 18.36
C THR A 609 -65.28 -11.12 19.07
N ARG A 610 -64.87 -9.84 19.15
CA ARG A 610 -65.61 -8.77 19.83
C ARG A 610 -65.90 -9.06 21.30
N ASN A 611 -65.00 -9.73 22.02
CA ASN A 611 -65.14 -9.90 23.47
C ASN A 611 -64.43 -8.76 24.20
N TYR A 612 -65.09 -8.15 25.19
CA TYR A 612 -64.61 -6.97 25.91
C TYR A 612 -64.58 -7.25 27.42
N VAL A 613 -63.40 -7.17 28.03
CA VAL A 613 -63.22 -7.46 29.45
C VAL A 613 -62.64 -6.26 30.17
N GLU A 614 -63.49 -5.50 30.85
CA GLU A 614 -63.10 -4.33 31.63
C GLU A 614 -62.95 -4.64 33.13
N GLY A 615 -63.76 -5.55 33.67
CA GLY A 615 -63.66 -6.03 35.05
C GLY A 615 -62.40 -6.85 35.33
N ASP A 616 -61.83 -6.70 36.52
CA ASP A 616 -60.67 -7.46 36.99
C ASP A 616 -61.06 -8.93 37.25
N TYR A 617 -60.08 -9.85 37.20
CA TYR A 617 -60.24 -11.30 37.44
C TYR A 617 -61.35 -11.99 36.61
N SER A 618 -61.63 -11.47 35.41
CA SER A 618 -62.81 -11.86 34.62
C SER A 618 -62.45 -12.68 33.39
N PHE A 619 -63.37 -13.56 32.98
CA PHE A 619 -63.26 -14.46 31.85
C PHE A 619 -64.40 -14.21 30.86
N ALA A 620 -64.10 -13.96 29.59
CA ALA A 620 -65.11 -13.80 28.54
C ALA A 620 -64.78 -14.63 27.30
N ALA A 621 -65.71 -15.49 26.88
CA ALA A 621 -65.55 -16.35 25.72
C ALA A 621 -66.73 -16.27 24.75
N GLY A 622 -66.46 -16.53 23.46
CA GLY A 622 -67.49 -16.61 22.42
C GLY A 622 -67.50 -15.40 21.49
N ARG A 623 -68.67 -14.83 21.23
CA ARG A 623 -68.84 -13.63 20.43
C ARG A 623 -69.63 -12.58 21.22
N ARG A 624 -69.11 -11.35 21.32
CA ARG A 624 -69.80 -10.23 21.98
C ARG A 624 -70.13 -10.51 23.45
N ALA A 625 -69.19 -11.13 24.15
CA ALA A 625 -69.20 -11.29 25.60
C ALA A 625 -68.51 -10.08 26.25
N HIS A 626 -69.27 -9.27 26.99
CA HIS A 626 -68.80 -8.04 27.66
C HIS A 626 -68.85 -8.19 29.20
N THR A 627 -67.71 -8.11 29.89
CA THR A 627 -67.65 -8.09 31.37
C THR A 627 -67.16 -6.74 31.87
N ILE A 628 -68.06 -5.95 32.44
CA ILE A 628 -67.72 -4.66 33.09
C ILE A 628 -67.44 -4.90 34.58
N ASP A 629 -68.11 -5.88 35.18
CA ASP A 629 -68.05 -6.20 36.60
C ASP A 629 -66.91 -7.17 36.96
N ASP A 630 -66.31 -7.02 38.15
CA ASP A 630 -65.17 -7.83 38.60
C ASP A 630 -65.53 -9.29 38.91
N GLY A 631 -64.59 -10.20 38.68
CA GLY A 631 -64.68 -11.62 39.06
C GLY A 631 -65.71 -12.43 38.27
N CYS A 632 -66.08 -11.98 37.07
CA CYS A 632 -67.16 -12.59 36.29
C CYS A 632 -66.66 -13.68 35.35
N PHE A 633 -67.47 -14.73 35.17
CA PHE A 633 -67.28 -15.74 34.13
C PHE A 633 -68.43 -15.64 33.13
N LEU A 634 -68.08 -15.35 31.88
CA LEU A 634 -69.01 -15.02 30.82
C LEU A 634 -68.79 -15.89 29.59
N TRP A 635 -69.87 -16.51 29.10
CA TRP A 635 -69.87 -17.27 27.85
C TRP A 635 -71.02 -16.85 26.96
N ALA A 636 -70.71 -16.29 25.79
CA ALA A 636 -71.68 -15.98 24.75
C ALA A 636 -71.63 -17.02 23.61
N ASP A 637 -72.79 -17.33 23.05
CA ASP A 637 -72.91 -18.09 21.81
C ASP A 637 -72.55 -17.25 20.56
N ALA A 638 -72.81 -17.79 19.37
CA ALA A 638 -72.43 -17.17 18.09
C ALA A 638 -73.33 -15.99 17.63
N ASN A 639 -74.36 -15.62 18.40
CA ASN A 639 -75.26 -14.52 18.03
C ASN A 639 -74.51 -13.18 17.95
N ASP A 640 -74.93 -12.31 17.02
CA ASP A 640 -74.34 -10.98 16.82
C ASP A 640 -75.02 -9.93 17.71
N ASP A 641 -75.09 -10.22 19.00
CA ASP A 641 -75.73 -9.38 20.01
C ASP A 641 -74.92 -9.45 21.31
N ASP A 642 -74.94 -8.38 22.10
CA ASP A 642 -74.10 -8.26 23.29
C ASP A 642 -74.66 -9.10 24.44
N LEU A 643 -73.77 -9.72 25.22
CA LEU A 643 -74.08 -10.31 26.50
C LEU A 643 -73.24 -9.59 27.55
N GLU A 644 -73.90 -8.82 28.41
CA GLU A 644 -73.22 -7.96 29.39
C GLU A 644 -73.48 -8.41 30.82
N THR A 645 -72.49 -8.25 31.71
CA THR A 645 -72.63 -8.49 33.15
C THR A 645 -73.48 -7.42 33.83
N TRP A 646 -74.01 -7.72 35.03
CA TRP A 646 -74.86 -6.78 35.79
C TRP A 646 -74.44 -6.60 37.26
N ARG A 647 -73.37 -7.29 37.70
CA ARG A 647 -72.86 -7.29 39.08
C ARG A 647 -71.58 -8.13 39.20
N ASN A 648 -70.72 -7.76 40.15
CA ASN A 648 -69.50 -8.51 40.48
C ASN A 648 -69.77 -9.98 40.86
N ASN A 649 -68.80 -10.85 40.56
CA ASN A 649 -68.77 -12.28 40.87
C ASN A 649 -69.90 -13.09 40.20
N GLN A 650 -70.28 -12.71 38.97
CA GLN A 650 -71.37 -13.35 38.23
C GLN A 650 -70.87 -14.48 37.30
N PHE A 651 -71.52 -15.64 37.36
CA PHE A 651 -71.49 -16.63 36.28
C PHE A 651 -72.68 -16.37 35.35
N LEU A 652 -72.42 -15.95 34.10
CA LEU A 652 -73.45 -15.58 33.13
C LEU A 652 -73.17 -16.27 31.78
N VAL A 653 -74.20 -16.88 31.21
CA VAL A 653 -74.07 -17.70 29.99
C VAL A 653 -75.27 -17.47 29.08
N ARG A 654 -75.01 -17.22 27.79
CA ARG A 654 -76.02 -17.24 26.73
C ARG A 654 -75.77 -18.44 25.82
N CYS A 655 -76.73 -19.36 25.80
CA CYS A 655 -76.76 -20.46 24.85
C CYS A 655 -78.16 -20.56 24.24
N SER A 656 -78.38 -19.90 23.10
CA SER A 656 -79.69 -19.91 22.40
C SER A 656 -80.10 -21.31 21.92
N GLY A 657 -79.14 -22.22 21.77
CA GLY A 657 -79.35 -23.65 21.52
C GLY A 657 -79.51 -24.52 22.77
N GLY A 658 -79.68 -23.93 23.95
CA GLY A 658 -79.77 -24.65 25.23
C GLY A 658 -78.41 -24.99 25.84
N ALA A 659 -78.42 -25.54 27.05
CA ALA A 659 -77.21 -25.92 27.80
C ALA A 659 -77.44 -27.22 28.60
N VAL A 660 -76.46 -28.13 28.63
CA VAL A 660 -76.58 -29.43 29.32
C VAL A 660 -75.42 -29.61 30.30
N PHE A 661 -75.74 -29.99 31.52
CA PHE A 661 -74.77 -30.28 32.58
C PHE A 661 -74.90 -31.73 33.02
N PHE A 662 -73.92 -32.56 32.63
CA PHE A 662 -73.81 -33.94 33.07
C PHE A 662 -73.05 -34.05 34.40
N SER A 663 -73.48 -35.00 35.23
CA SER A 663 -72.88 -35.31 36.54
C SER A 663 -72.14 -36.64 36.57
N ASP A 664 -72.16 -37.39 35.46
CA ASP A 664 -71.50 -38.68 35.28
C ASP A 664 -70.69 -38.74 33.97
N ALA A 665 -69.67 -39.60 33.94
CA ALA A 665 -68.78 -39.75 32.79
C ALA A 665 -69.44 -40.41 31.56
N ALA A 666 -70.58 -41.09 31.73
CA ALA A 666 -71.32 -41.71 30.62
C ALA A 666 -72.34 -40.75 29.98
N MET A 667 -72.44 -39.51 30.47
CA MET A 667 -73.40 -38.49 30.01
C MET A 667 -74.85 -38.95 30.08
N THR A 668 -75.19 -39.68 31.14
CA THR A 668 -76.53 -40.27 31.35
C THR A 668 -77.39 -39.48 32.33
N THR A 669 -76.79 -38.80 33.30
CA THR A 669 -77.47 -38.18 34.44
C THR A 669 -77.07 -36.71 34.55
N GLY A 670 -78.04 -35.81 34.36
CA GLY A 670 -77.78 -34.37 34.36
C GLY A 670 -79.02 -33.50 34.35
N VAL A 671 -78.83 -32.24 33.99
CA VAL A 671 -79.89 -31.26 33.75
C VAL A 671 -79.68 -30.54 32.41
N GLU A 672 -80.76 -30.33 31.68
CA GLU A 672 -80.80 -29.58 30.42
C GLU A 672 -81.65 -28.31 30.58
N LEU A 673 -81.11 -27.17 30.16
CA LEU A 673 -81.88 -25.98 29.84
C LEU A 673 -82.19 -26.02 28.35
N VAL A 674 -83.44 -26.34 27.99
CA VAL A 674 -83.87 -26.49 26.60
C VAL A 674 -83.86 -25.13 25.85
N PRO A 675 -83.69 -25.10 24.51
CA PRO A 675 -83.75 -23.86 23.72
C PRO A 675 -85.01 -23.03 24.00
N GLY A 676 -84.83 -21.80 24.48
CA GLY A 676 -85.93 -20.88 24.83
C GLY A 676 -86.74 -21.28 26.07
N GLY A 677 -86.34 -22.31 26.82
CA GLY A 677 -87.00 -22.74 28.05
C GLY A 677 -86.62 -21.90 29.27
N GLY A 678 -87.53 -21.80 30.23
CA GLY A 678 -87.31 -21.12 31.53
C GLY A 678 -87.10 -22.08 32.71
N PHE A 679 -86.79 -23.36 32.45
CA PHE A 679 -86.72 -24.42 33.46
C PHE A 679 -85.61 -25.43 33.14
N TRP A 680 -85.17 -26.16 34.17
CA TRP A 680 -84.24 -27.28 34.04
C TRP A 680 -84.98 -28.60 33.87
N ALA A 681 -84.79 -29.26 32.73
CA ALA A 681 -85.20 -30.63 32.49
C ALA A 681 -84.16 -31.60 33.10
N GLY A 682 -84.46 -32.20 34.24
CA GLY A 682 -83.62 -33.25 34.83
C GLY A 682 -83.79 -34.60 34.12
N SER A 683 -82.71 -35.36 33.96
CA SER A 683 -82.73 -36.71 33.38
C SER A 683 -83.73 -37.62 34.11
N SER A 684 -84.81 -38.02 33.44
CA SER A 684 -85.94 -38.71 34.08
C SER A 684 -86.43 -39.97 33.37
N ASP A 685 -85.60 -40.57 32.51
CA ASP A 685 -85.90 -41.82 31.81
C ASP A 685 -85.92 -43.04 32.76
N SER A 686 -86.83 -43.99 32.50
CA SER A 686 -86.92 -45.28 33.21
C SER A 686 -85.70 -46.19 32.99
N THR A 687 -85.05 -46.12 31.82
CA THR A 687 -83.84 -46.88 31.48
C THR A 687 -82.61 -46.42 32.27
N LEU A 688 -82.65 -45.20 32.81
CA LEU A 688 -81.62 -44.60 33.65
C LEU A 688 -81.88 -44.80 35.15
N LYS A 689 -82.98 -45.47 35.51
CA LYS A 689 -83.44 -45.66 36.89
C LYS A 689 -83.53 -47.14 37.23
N THR A 690 -83.36 -47.45 38.51
CA THR A 690 -83.51 -48.80 39.06
C THR A 690 -84.34 -48.77 40.35
N ASN A 691 -84.74 -49.92 40.87
CA ASN A 691 -85.59 -50.06 42.07
C ASN A 691 -86.94 -49.32 41.97
N ILE A 692 -87.50 -49.19 40.76
CA ILE A 692 -88.78 -48.54 40.50
C ILE A 692 -89.92 -49.37 41.11
N ARG A 693 -90.70 -48.77 42.03
CA ARG A 693 -91.84 -49.38 42.71
C ARG A 693 -92.93 -48.35 42.97
N MET A 694 -94.18 -48.79 43.14
CA MET A 694 -95.27 -47.91 43.55
C MET A 694 -95.01 -47.35 44.96
N ALA A 695 -95.36 -46.09 45.16
CA ALA A 695 -95.26 -45.42 46.45
C ALA A 695 -96.52 -45.68 47.30
N ASP A 696 -96.37 -45.75 48.62
CA ASP A 696 -97.51 -45.81 49.54
C ASP A 696 -98.12 -44.42 49.71
N SER A 697 -99.09 -44.11 48.84
CA SER A 697 -99.77 -42.81 48.77
C SER A 697 -100.49 -42.45 50.07
N ARG A 698 -100.98 -43.44 50.81
CA ARG A 698 -101.67 -43.26 52.10
C ARG A 698 -100.70 -42.86 53.20
N ALA A 699 -99.63 -43.63 53.38
CA ALA A 699 -98.59 -43.30 54.35
C ALA A 699 -97.90 -41.96 54.02
N ILE A 700 -97.76 -41.62 52.73
CA ILE A 700 -97.25 -40.32 52.30
C ILE A 700 -98.21 -39.18 52.67
N LEU A 701 -99.52 -39.30 52.38
CA LEU A 701 -100.49 -38.27 52.73
C LEU A 701 -100.57 -38.05 54.26
N GLU A 702 -100.65 -39.13 55.04
CA GLU A 702 -100.68 -39.06 56.51
C GLU A 702 -99.45 -38.29 57.04
N LYS A 703 -98.24 -38.66 56.60
CA LYS A 703 -97.01 -37.94 56.95
C LYS A 703 -97.01 -36.49 56.48
N LEU A 704 -97.47 -36.22 55.26
CA LEU A 704 -97.53 -34.86 54.69
C LEU A 704 -98.48 -33.95 55.48
N THR A 705 -99.62 -34.45 55.95
CA THR A 705 -100.54 -33.66 56.80
C THR A 705 -99.93 -33.26 58.15
N SER A 706 -98.90 -33.99 58.61
CA SER A 706 -98.12 -33.66 59.81
C SER A 706 -96.83 -32.87 59.53
N LEU A 707 -96.45 -32.68 58.26
CA LEU A 707 -95.19 -32.05 57.88
C LEU A 707 -95.26 -30.52 58.10
N PRO A 708 -94.35 -29.93 58.89
CA PRO A 708 -94.31 -28.47 59.07
C PRO A 708 -93.89 -27.74 57.78
N ILE A 709 -94.87 -27.17 57.07
CA ILE A 709 -94.62 -26.15 56.04
C ILE A 709 -94.42 -24.81 56.75
N LYS A 710 -93.27 -24.18 56.50
CA LYS A 710 -92.84 -22.95 57.18
C LYS A 710 -92.58 -21.86 56.14
N GLU A 711 -92.88 -20.63 56.49
CA GLU A 711 -92.28 -19.47 55.83
C GLU A 711 -90.87 -19.27 56.36
N TRP A 712 -89.93 -18.97 55.47
CA TRP A 712 -88.53 -18.80 55.81
C TRP A 712 -87.82 -17.90 54.81
N ARG A 713 -86.64 -17.40 55.20
CA ARG A 713 -85.70 -16.75 54.31
C ARG A 713 -84.28 -17.19 54.62
N TYR A 714 -83.41 -17.22 53.62
CA TYR A 714 -81.99 -17.38 53.82
C TYR A 714 -81.45 -16.21 54.66
N LYS A 715 -80.46 -16.49 55.52
CA LYS A 715 -79.85 -15.46 56.38
C LYS A 715 -79.07 -14.39 55.60
N ALA A 716 -78.79 -14.64 54.32
CA ALA A 716 -77.95 -13.82 53.45
C ALA A 716 -78.69 -13.22 52.24
N GLU A 717 -80.01 -13.43 52.12
CA GLU A 717 -80.80 -12.82 51.04
C GLU A 717 -81.52 -11.54 51.50
N ASP A 718 -82.21 -10.88 50.57
CA ASP A 718 -82.97 -9.66 50.84
C ASP A 718 -84.00 -9.87 51.97
N PRO A 719 -84.02 -9.03 53.03
CA PRO A 719 -85.01 -9.11 54.10
C PRO A 719 -86.48 -9.07 53.66
N ALA A 720 -86.79 -8.53 52.47
CA ALA A 720 -88.11 -8.51 51.86
C ALA A 720 -88.49 -9.81 51.12
N SER A 721 -87.53 -10.71 50.88
CA SER A 721 -87.79 -12.04 50.33
C SER A 721 -88.32 -12.99 51.41
N ASN A 722 -89.35 -13.77 51.05
CA ASN A 722 -89.87 -14.88 51.83
C ASN A 722 -90.12 -16.06 50.88
N HIS A 723 -89.70 -17.24 51.31
CA HIS A 723 -89.98 -18.53 50.68
C HIS A 723 -90.92 -19.34 51.57
N ILE A 724 -91.61 -20.31 50.99
CA ILE A 724 -92.46 -21.25 51.72
C ILE A 724 -92.09 -22.69 51.37
N GLY A 725 -91.96 -23.54 52.38
CA GLY A 725 -91.67 -24.96 52.18
C GLY A 725 -91.30 -25.70 53.47
N PRO A 726 -91.05 -27.02 53.39
CA PRO A 726 -90.55 -27.79 54.51
C PRO A 726 -89.04 -27.53 54.74
N MET A 727 -88.59 -27.69 55.98
CA MET A 727 -87.15 -27.74 56.28
C MET A 727 -86.59 -29.11 55.90
N ALA A 728 -85.34 -29.17 55.45
CA ALA A 728 -84.70 -30.42 55.01
C ALA A 728 -84.67 -31.49 56.11
N GLN A 729 -84.50 -31.09 57.37
CA GLN A 729 -84.50 -31.97 58.53
C GLN A 729 -85.88 -32.61 58.73
N ASP A 730 -86.95 -31.80 58.68
CA ASP A 730 -88.33 -32.25 58.86
C ASP A 730 -88.76 -33.17 57.71
N PHE A 731 -88.42 -32.81 56.47
CA PHE A 731 -88.72 -33.60 55.26
C PHE A 731 -87.99 -34.95 55.26
N TYR A 732 -86.69 -34.96 55.56
CA TYR A 732 -85.88 -36.17 55.63
C TYR A 732 -86.34 -37.09 56.78
N ALA A 733 -86.70 -36.54 57.93
CA ALA A 733 -87.23 -37.32 59.06
C ALA A 733 -88.60 -37.96 58.75
N ALA A 734 -89.46 -37.27 58.00
CA ALA A 734 -90.77 -37.80 57.60
C ALA A 734 -90.66 -38.88 56.51
N PHE A 735 -89.92 -38.61 55.42
CA PHE A 735 -89.97 -39.44 54.19
C PHE A 735 -88.69 -40.20 53.86
N GLY A 736 -87.53 -39.77 54.36
CA GLY A 736 -86.23 -40.36 54.03
C GLY A 736 -85.67 -40.01 52.64
N TYR A 737 -86.30 -39.08 51.92
CA TYR A 737 -85.85 -38.58 50.62
C TYR A 737 -85.07 -37.26 50.75
N GLY A 738 -84.32 -36.88 49.71
CA GLY A 738 -83.27 -35.86 49.75
C GLY A 738 -81.87 -36.45 49.85
N ILE A 739 -80.85 -35.63 49.55
CA ILE A 739 -79.43 -36.06 49.55
C ILE A 739 -78.98 -36.41 50.98
N ASN A 740 -79.46 -35.65 51.97
CA ASN A 740 -79.31 -35.87 53.40
C ASN A 740 -80.26 -34.94 54.18
N ASN A 741 -80.25 -34.98 55.50
CA ASN A 741 -81.10 -34.14 56.37
C ASN A 741 -80.82 -32.61 56.29
N THR A 742 -79.90 -32.14 55.46
CA THR A 742 -79.65 -30.70 55.19
C THR A 742 -79.96 -30.26 53.76
N LYS A 743 -80.33 -31.18 52.86
CA LYS A 743 -80.53 -30.91 51.43
C LYS A 743 -81.70 -31.71 50.86
N ILE A 744 -82.74 -31.01 50.41
CA ILE A 744 -83.85 -31.58 49.65
C ILE A 744 -83.52 -31.49 48.14
N SER A 745 -83.81 -32.54 47.37
CA SER A 745 -83.79 -32.47 45.90
C SER A 745 -85.04 -31.73 45.40
N THR A 746 -84.98 -31.02 44.27
CA THR A 746 -86.16 -30.32 43.74
C THR A 746 -87.28 -31.27 43.31
N ILE A 747 -86.94 -32.50 42.88
CA ILE A 747 -87.93 -33.48 42.39
C ILE A 747 -88.64 -34.27 43.50
N ASP A 748 -88.05 -34.39 44.70
CA ASP A 748 -88.60 -35.24 45.76
C ASP A 748 -89.91 -34.67 46.36
N PRO A 749 -90.03 -33.35 46.66
CA PRO A 749 -91.28 -32.75 47.10
C PRO A 749 -92.40 -32.86 46.06
N ASP A 750 -92.08 -32.71 44.76
CA ASP A 750 -93.06 -32.84 43.68
C ASP A 750 -93.63 -34.26 43.62
N GLY A 751 -92.78 -35.28 43.72
CA GLY A 751 -93.21 -36.68 43.78
C GLY A 751 -94.07 -36.99 45.01
N ILE A 752 -93.72 -36.44 46.17
CA ILE A 752 -94.50 -36.53 47.41
C ILE A 752 -95.86 -35.83 47.28
N ALA A 753 -95.89 -34.62 46.71
CA ALA A 753 -97.11 -33.85 46.50
C ALA A 753 -98.05 -34.57 45.52
N LEU A 754 -97.55 -35.08 44.40
CA LEU A 754 -98.34 -35.85 43.43
C LEU A 754 -98.95 -37.12 44.06
N ALA A 755 -98.16 -37.88 44.83
CA ALA A 755 -98.66 -39.07 45.53
C ALA A 755 -99.72 -38.73 46.58
N ALA A 756 -99.52 -37.65 47.35
CA ALA A 756 -100.49 -37.19 48.35
C ALA A 756 -101.78 -36.64 47.71
N ILE A 757 -101.69 -35.93 46.58
CA ILE A 757 -102.85 -35.44 45.83
C ILE A 757 -103.67 -36.61 45.26
N GLN A 758 -103.01 -37.65 44.74
CA GLN A 758 -103.69 -38.87 44.27
C GLN A 758 -104.46 -39.56 45.41
N GLU A 759 -103.85 -39.71 46.59
CA GLU A 759 -104.54 -40.26 47.76
C GLU A 759 -105.69 -39.35 48.23
N LEU A 760 -105.47 -38.05 48.31
CA LEU A 760 -106.49 -37.09 48.75
C LEU A 760 -107.68 -37.06 47.78
N ALA A 761 -107.44 -37.20 46.48
CA ALA A 761 -108.49 -37.33 45.48
C ALA A 761 -109.28 -38.63 45.65
N LYS A 762 -108.60 -39.75 45.92
CA LYS A 762 -109.20 -41.05 46.21
C LYS A 762 -110.06 -41.00 47.49
N GLN A 763 -109.53 -40.49 48.60
CA GLN A 763 -110.27 -40.35 49.86
C GLN A 763 -111.46 -39.38 49.71
N ASN A 764 -111.33 -38.30 48.93
CA ASN A 764 -112.47 -37.43 48.59
C ASN A 764 -113.53 -38.12 47.71
N ALA A 765 -113.14 -39.03 46.83
CA ALA A 765 -114.08 -39.82 46.03
C ALA A 765 -114.82 -40.85 46.90
N GLU A 766 -114.12 -41.51 47.82
CA GLU A 766 -114.69 -42.40 48.84
C GLU A 766 -115.69 -41.63 49.73
N LEU A 767 -115.30 -40.46 50.27
CA LEU A 767 -116.18 -39.56 51.04
C LEU A 767 -117.39 -39.07 50.24
N ARG A 768 -117.25 -38.76 48.95
CA ARG A 768 -118.38 -38.36 48.10
C ARG A 768 -119.36 -39.52 47.85
N ALA A 769 -118.84 -40.72 47.59
CA ALA A 769 -119.67 -41.91 47.45
C ALA A 769 -120.41 -42.24 48.76
N GLU A 770 -119.76 -42.06 49.91
CA GLU A 770 -120.41 -42.19 51.22
C GLU A 770 -121.48 -41.12 51.45
N ILE A 771 -121.20 -39.85 51.13
CA ILE A 771 -122.17 -38.75 51.21
C ILE A 771 -123.38 -38.98 50.31
N ASP A 772 -123.19 -39.46 49.08
CA ASP A 772 -124.30 -39.71 48.15
C ASP A 772 -125.10 -40.96 48.58
N ALA A 773 -124.45 -42.00 49.08
CA ALA A 773 -125.13 -43.14 49.72
C ALA A 773 -125.88 -42.75 51.02
N LEU A 774 -125.39 -41.74 51.76
CA LEU A 774 -126.10 -41.17 52.92
C LEU A 774 -127.28 -40.28 52.48
N LYS A 775 -127.17 -39.53 51.37
CA LYS A 775 -128.30 -38.76 50.81
C LYS A 775 -129.40 -39.67 50.28
N GLU A 776 -129.08 -40.80 49.65
CA GLU A 776 -130.09 -41.79 49.26
C GLU A 776 -130.81 -42.41 50.46
N LYS A 777 -130.17 -42.51 51.63
CA LYS A 777 -130.80 -42.95 52.89
C LYS A 777 -131.66 -41.87 53.58
N ILE A 778 -131.67 -40.64 53.08
CA ILE A 778 -132.42 -39.49 53.63
C ILE A 778 -133.58 -39.06 52.69
N LYS A 779 -133.71 -39.71 51.53
CA LYS A 779 -134.92 -39.71 50.69
C LYS A 779 -135.85 -40.87 51.05
#